data_AF-A0A4P6XVR5-F1
#
_entry.id   AF-A0A4P6XVR5-F1
#
_cell.length_a   1.000
_cell.length_b   1.000
_cell.length_c   1.000
_cell.angle_alpha   90.00
_cell.angle_beta   90.00
_cell.angle_gamma   90.00
#
_symmetry.space_group_name_H-M   'P 1'
#
loop_
_entity.id
_entity.type
_entity.pdbx_description
1 polymer ?
#
loop_
_entity_poly.entity_id
_entity_poly.type
_entity_poly.pdbx_seq_one_letter_code
_entity_poly.pdbx_strand_id
1 'polypeptide(L)'
;MTDEEIVNAIRAKRFAAAKHEINSRIARFPQKNYYRAVNAFYLLSTGSAKESLKECDAIRAKVPGDSPTLKLLFEVYCKLGRRQDGQSIYANAAKKYPSAELLTAWFDKSVQDFDGQMMHKSALAQRKAFPLNRDYQLASAFADLIWSGETKSEKEAQQVLESASKTMESLEPLQTNQEAFLFASIMMKKNKFSSAIQVLESAQNKELELVLLHLDALDKSEEWETLYAYSHNLLFDQSFNDYDTWRYLIKAGFALKKPQEALSSLIKFDSRNSYVANMEICRVYDCGLEQAIAKYYEKYMAMACCSLDLRAFDVSEKFFDEIVTQKNSLLLKESLSGHEAAICINIEKILLRSGNHPLDWKVYARYDNPELSDLYLASMIQDFSRDLSTTKILEHIVRLEEFAKRDPENFNIKLWLLNLYSTISGSSLALDTYEDLKIKMIQHDVLAYKLNLEPSVKNQKQLFDIYRFHLTGENEINAYFGLAFQRGLYTKLEDLYKFGKRLNTSLSKHLVTLHITKMFRMLNNEYYGYFQDLISDIKADVLSDDFTISDNRDFETDYKLGFDLQKVLYKSEAKKSREYVQLYYLKELIIAEAHDGEAEKLIKTLEKWMSNLKYTEALSPSELHFFKLLLAIFKLTKIPTKDKDLLTNYLSKSLDFEKIMEQFLSKTSPLSSSATKILVDTLDVVKLIKLLLKEDVLDSLAKKFQQGLVRYVVTNPEVSFFKEVKASLELSDLPKSFVDSQLERLEDGIRASKFKMR
;
A
#
# COMPACT_ATOMS: atom_id res chain seq x y z
N MET A 1 37.72 18.38 10.05
CA MET A 1 36.28 18.03 10.08
C MET A 1 35.98 17.20 11.33
N THR A 2 34.76 17.27 11.88
CA THR A 2 34.25 16.29 12.86
C THR A 2 34.05 14.93 12.19
N ASP A 3 33.93 13.86 12.98
CA ASP A 3 33.70 12.50 12.46
C ASP A 3 32.41 12.43 11.61
N GLU A 4 31.38 13.18 12.00
CA GLU A 4 30.11 13.30 11.26
C GLU A 4 30.26 14.12 9.98
N GLU A 5 31.03 15.22 10.01
CA GLU A 5 31.32 16.03 8.82
C GLU A 5 32.06 15.23 7.73
N ILE A 6 32.89 14.26 8.10
CA ILE A 6 33.57 13.37 7.13
C ILE A 6 32.55 12.49 6.40
N VAL A 7 31.67 11.82 7.16
CA VAL A 7 30.63 10.96 6.58
C VAL A 7 29.66 11.78 5.73
N ASN A 8 29.26 12.97 6.20
CA ASN A 8 28.43 13.90 5.44
C ASN A 8 29.13 14.44 4.19
N ALA A 9 30.46 14.61 4.21
CA ALA A 9 31.23 14.93 3.01
C ALA A 9 31.19 13.80 1.98
N ILE A 10 31.27 12.54 2.40
CA ILE A 10 31.10 11.38 1.50
C ILE A 10 29.70 11.36 0.90
N ARG A 11 28.65 11.50 1.72
CA ARG A 11 27.24 11.53 1.28
C ARG A 11 26.98 12.70 0.30
N ALA A 12 27.58 13.85 0.56
CA ALA A 12 27.53 15.02 -0.33
C ALA A 12 28.48 14.93 -1.55
N LYS A 13 29.09 13.77 -1.81
CA LYS A 13 30.05 13.51 -2.91
C LYS A 13 31.27 14.45 -2.91
N ARG A 14 31.61 15.05 -1.77
CA ARG A 14 32.82 15.86 -1.54
C ARG A 14 34.02 14.96 -1.23
N PHE A 15 34.33 14.05 -2.15
CA PHE A 15 35.29 12.96 -1.95
C PHE A 15 36.73 13.43 -1.69
N ALA A 16 37.19 14.50 -2.34
CA ALA A 16 38.55 15.00 -2.15
C ALA A 16 38.81 15.47 -0.70
N ALA A 17 37.86 16.24 -0.14
CA ALA A 17 37.93 16.69 1.25
C ALA A 17 37.84 15.50 2.22
N ALA A 18 36.91 14.57 1.97
CA ALA A 18 36.75 13.37 2.79
C ALA A 18 38.02 12.51 2.80
N LYS A 19 38.61 12.21 1.63
CA LYS A 19 39.80 11.35 1.52
C LYS A 19 40.99 11.87 2.31
N HIS A 20 41.26 13.17 2.25
CA HIS A 20 42.35 13.79 2.99
C HIS A 20 42.17 13.59 4.51
N GLU A 21 40.98 13.89 5.03
CA GLU A 21 40.70 13.76 6.46
C GLU A 21 40.69 12.28 6.90
N ILE A 22 40.14 11.36 6.10
CA ILE A 22 40.15 9.91 6.38
C ILE A 22 41.59 9.42 6.56
N ASN A 23 42.48 9.74 5.61
CA ASN A 23 43.89 9.34 5.69
C ASN A 23 44.59 9.91 6.93
N SER A 24 44.34 11.19 7.25
CA SER A 24 44.86 11.83 8.45
C SER A 24 44.38 11.14 9.73
N ARG A 25 43.09 10.78 9.81
CA ARG A 25 42.50 10.10 10.98
C ARG A 25 42.99 8.67 11.15
N ILE A 26 43.14 7.92 10.06
CA ILE A 26 43.72 6.57 10.09
C ILE A 26 45.17 6.62 10.56
N ALA A 27 45.97 7.58 10.07
CA ALA A 27 47.37 7.74 10.51
C ALA A 27 47.47 8.14 11.98
N ARG A 28 46.59 9.05 12.46
CA ARG A 28 46.59 9.53 13.84
C ARG A 28 46.02 8.51 14.84
N PHE A 29 45.05 7.70 14.41
CA PHE A 29 44.34 6.74 15.26
C PHE A 29 44.25 5.35 14.62
N PRO A 30 45.38 4.66 14.38
CA PRO A 30 45.43 3.42 13.59
C PRO A 30 44.67 2.24 14.25
N GLN A 31 44.43 2.31 15.56
CA GLN A 31 43.69 1.30 16.30
C GLN A 31 42.17 1.48 16.26
N LYS A 32 41.67 2.66 15.84
CA LYS A 32 40.23 2.94 15.76
C LYS A 32 39.65 2.40 14.45
N ASN A 33 38.92 1.28 14.54
CA ASN A 33 38.28 0.65 13.37
C ASN A 33 37.22 1.54 12.70
N TYR A 34 36.63 2.50 13.42
CA TYR A 34 35.65 3.44 12.86
C TYR A 34 36.17 4.15 11.61
N TYR A 35 37.39 4.69 11.63
CA TYR A 35 37.93 5.40 10.47
C TYR A 35 38.22 4.48 9.27
N ARG A 36 38.47 3.19 9.53
CA ARG A 36 38.55 2.17 8.47
C ARG A 36 37.16 1.85 7.90
N ALA A 37 36.12 1.83 8.73
CA ALA A 37 34.74 1.71 8.25
C ALA A 37 34.32 2.93 7.42
N VAL A 38 34.72 4.14 7.81
CA VAL A 38 34.54 5.35 7.00
C VAL A 38 35.29 5.26 5.68
N ASN A 39 36.50 4.69 5.67
CA ASN A 39 37.23 4.42 4.43
C ASN A 39 36.52 3.37 3.55
N ALA A 40 35.96 2.30 4.14
CA ALA A 40 35.17 1.32 3.40
C ALA A 40 33.92 1.96 2.77
N PHE A 41 33.24 2.84 3.51
CA PHE A 41 32.12 3.62 2.98
C PHE A 41 32.56 4.56 1.85
N TYR A 42 33.66 5.28 2.02
CA TYR A 42 34.26 6.11 0.96
C TYR A 42 34.56 5.29 -0.30
N LEU A 43 35.23 4.14 -0.15
CA LEU A 43 35.58 3.25 -1.28
C LEU A 43 34.33 2.79 -2.04
N LEU A 44 33.28 2.40 -1.32
CA LEU A 44 31.99 2.04 -1.91
C LEU A 44 31.39 3.21 -2.68
N SER A 45 31.31 4.40 -2.05
CA SER A 45 30.76 5.61 -2.67
C SER A 45 31.55 6.10 -3.89
N THR A 46 32.83 5.73 -4.00
CA THR A 46 33.67 6.00 -5.19
C THR A 46 33.70 4.86 -6.21
N GLY A 47 32.86 3.83 -6.06
CA GLY A 47 32.71 2.72 -7.01
C GLY A 47 33.67 1.54 -6.80
N SER A 48 34.53 1.57 -5.78
CA SER A 48 35.48 0.51 -5.44
C SER A 48 34.86 -0.54 -4.52
N ALA A 49 33.79 -1.20 -4.98
CA ALA A 49 33.00 -2.14 -4.15
C ALA A 49 33.81 -3.36 -3.67
N LYS A 50 34.74 -3.87 -4.49
CA LYS A 50 35.59 -5.02 -4.11
C LYS A 50 36.57 -4.65 -3.00
N GLU A 51 37.19 -3.48 -3.11
CA GLU A 51 38.12 -2.94 -2.12
C GLU A 51 37.39 -2.58 -0.83
N SER A 52 36.20 -1.99 -0.94
CA SER A 52 35.31 -1.72 0.18
C SER A 52 34.97 -3.01 0.95
N LEU A 53 34.58 -4.07 0.24
CA LEU A 53 34.27 -5.37 0.85
C LEU A 53 35.50 -5.97 1.56
N LYS A 54 36.68 -5.93 0.93
CA LYS A 54 37.94 -6.38 1.57
C LYS A 54 38.23 -5.61 2.86
N GLU A 55 38.03 -4.30 2.85
CA GLU A 55 38.21 -3.45 4.04
C GLU A 55 37.18 -3.81 5.13
N CYS A 56 35.91 -4.04 4.76
CA CYS A 56 34.87 -4.49 5.67
C CYS A 56 35.22 -5.83 6.33
N ASP A 57 35.64 -6.82 5.55
CA ASP A 57 36.00 -8.15 6.04
C ASP A 57 37.23 -8.10 6.96
N ALA A 58 38.20 -7.24 6.66
CA ALA A 58 39.34 -6.99 7.53
C ALA A 58 38.95 -6.36 8.87
N ILE A 59 37.93 -5.49 8.91
CA ILE A 59 37.38 -4.94 10.15
C ILE A 59 36.60 -6.01 10.91
N ARG A 60 35.72 -6.76 10.22
CA ARG A 60 34.92 -7.85 10.81
C ARG A 60 35.80 -8.89 11.51
N ALA A 61 36.93 -9.25 10.93
CA ALA A 61 37.89 -10.19 11.53
C ALA A 61 38.44 -9.72 12.89
N LYS A 62 38.51 -8.40 13.14
CA LYS A 62 38.94 -7.83 14.42
C LYS A 62 37.85 -7.83 15.49
N VAL A 63 36.59 -8.07 15.11
CA VAL A 63 35.40 -8.03 15.96
C VAL A 63 35.28 -6.68 16.68
N PRO A 64 34.89 -5.60 15.98
CA PRO A 64 34.69 -4.29 16.60
C PRO A 64 33.54 -4.35 17.60
N GLY A 65 33.67 -3.61 18.71
CA GLY A 65 32.64 -3.57 19.77
C GLY A 65 31.93 -2.22 19.90
N ASP A 66 32.39 -1.18 19.20
CA ASP A 66 31.82 0.16 19.31
C ASP A 66 30.63 0.37 18.36
N SER A 67 29.57 0.99 18.88
CA SER A 67 28.31 1.22 18.16
C SER A 67 28.48 2.00 16.85
N PRO A 68 29.27 3.09 16.76
CA PRO A 68 29.45 3.83 15.51
C PRO A 68 30.06 2.99 14.39
N THR A 69 31.08 2.17 14.70
CA THR A 69 31.68 1.26 13.71
C THR A 69 30.68 0.22 13.25
N LEU A 70 29.92 -0.39 14.17
CA LEU A 70 28.95 -1.43 13.83
C LEU A 70 27.81 -0.88 12.95
N LYS A 71 27.28 0.30 13.27
CA LYS A 71 26.23 0.95 12.47
C LYS A 71 26.69 1.24 11.04
N LEU A 72 27.84 1.87 10.88
CA LEU A 72 28.37 2.21 9.55
C LEU A 72 28.77 0.95 8.78
N LEU A 73 29.39 -0.03 9.43
CA LEU A 73 29.79 -1.28 8.78
C LEU A 73 28.57 -2.09 8.34
N PHE A 74 27.49 -2.11 9.13
CA PHE A 74 26.21 -2.70 8.75
C PHE A 74 25.62 -2.01 7.50
N GLU A 75 25.58 -0.67 7.49
CA GLU A 75 25.12 0.12 6.34
C GLU A 75 25.90 -0.24 5.06
N VAL A 76 27.24 -0.30 5.14
CA VAL A 76 28.09 -0.67 4.00
C VAL A 76 27.85 -2.10 3.53
N TYR A 77 27.72 -3.07 4.46
CA TYR A 77 27.39 -4.46 4.10
C TYR A 77 26.02 -4.57 3.43
N CYS A 78 25.00 -3.85 3.90
CA CYS A 78 23.69 -3.81 3.26
C CYS A 78 23.77 -3.28 1.83
N LYS A 79 24.43 -2.14 1.60
CA LYS A 79 24.62 -1.56 0.25
C LYS A 79 25.41 -2.48 -0.68
N LEU A 80 26.28 -3.34 -0.14
CA LEU A 80 27.02 -4.36 -0.88
C LEU A 80 26.22 -5.67 -1.13
N GLY A 81 24.97 -5.78 -0.67
CA GLY A 81 24.16 -7.00 -0.77
C GLY A 81 24.60 -8.13 0.15
N ARG A 82 25.31 -7.79 1.22
CA ARG A 82 25.88 -8.72 2.20
C ARG A 82 25.24 -8.53 3.57
N ARG A 83 23.90 -8.33 3.59
CA ARG A 83 23.11 -8.09 4.81
C ARG A 83 23.39 -9.12 5.90
N GLN A 84 23.50 -10.40 5.56
CA GLN A 84 23.82 -11.47 6.52
C GLN A 84 25.18 -11.27 7.20
N ASP A 85 26.19 -10.79 6.48
CA ASP A 85 27.48 -10.45 7.06
C ASP A 85 27.38 -9.24 7.99
N GLY A 86 26.57 -8.24 7.59
CA GLY A 86 26.17 -7.12 8.46
C GLY A 86 25.48 -7.58 9.74
N GLN A 87 24.55 -8.53 9.69
CA GLN A 87 23.95 -9.07 10.93
C GLN A 87 24.98 -9.80 11.80
N SER A 88 25.93 -10.50 11.17
CA SER A 88 26.94 -11.27 11.90
C SER A 88 27.95 -10.42 12.68
N ILE A 89 28.23 -9.17 12.25
CA ILE A 89 29.17 -8.31 13.00
C ILE A 89 28.63 -7.98 14.39
N TYR A 90 27.32 -7.72 14.51
CA TYR A 90 26.67 -7.52 15.79
C TYR A 90 26.70 -8.80 16.63
N ALA A 91 26.38 -9.96 16.06
CA ALA A 91 26.43 -11.24 16.77
C ALA A 91 27.84 -11.57 17.29
N ASN A 92 28.88 -11.32 16.48
CA ASN A 92 30.27 -11.53 16.87
C ASN A 92 30.69 -10.58 17.99
N ALA A 93 30.33 -9.30 17.88
CA ALA A 93 30.59 -8.29 18.89
C ALA A 93 29.90 -8.64 20.22
N ALA A 94 28.61 -8.98 20.16
CA ALA A 94 27.79 -9.41 21.30
C ALA A 94 28.40 -10.63 22.01
N LYS A 95 28.92 -11.61 21.26
CA LYS A 95 29.56 -12.80 21.83
C LYS A 95 30.88 -12.47 22.53
N LYS A 96 31.66 -11.53 21.99
CA LYS A 96 32.98 -11.17 22.53
C LYS A 96 32.90 -10.16 23.67
N TYR A 97 31.95 -9.23 23.61
CA TYR A 97 31.76 -8.13 24.57
C TYR A 97 30.27 -8.00 24.93
N PRO A 98 29.69 -8.95 25.71
CA PRO A 98 28.26 -8.95 26.03
C PRO A 98 27.90 -7.84 27.05
N SER A 99 27.90 -6.58 26.61
CA SER A 99 27.46 -5.43 27.41
C SER A 99 26.00 -5.08 27.12
N ALA A 100 25.30 -4.53 28.12
CA ALA A 100 23.90 -4.11 27.96
C ALA A 100 23.77 -3.04 26.86
N GLU A 101 24.70 -2.09 26.79
CA GLU A 101 24.72 -1.04 25.77
C GLU A 101 24.81 -1.60 24.34
N LEU A 102 25.74 -2.55 24.10
CA LEU A 102 25.93 -3.14 22.78
C LEU A 102 24.73 -3.98 22.36
N LEU A 103 24.20 -4.81 23.26
CA LEU A 103 23.06 -5.67 22.97
C LEU A 103 21.79 -4.86 22.74
N THR A 104 21.59 -3.78 23.50
CA THR A 104 20.48 -2.84 23.28
C THR A 104 20.63 -2.12 21.94
N ALA A 105 21.83 -1.63 21.60
CA ALA A 105 22.05 -1.03 20.29
C ALA A 105 21.80 -2.00 19.12
N TRP A 106 22.09 -3.29 19.30
CA TRP A 106 21.76 -4.33 18.31
C TRP A 106 20.23 -4.53 18.20
N PHE A 107 19.55 -4.65 19.34
CA PHE A 107 18.10 -4.79 19.40
C PHE A 107 17.37 -3.59 18.79
N ASP A 108 17.74 -2.37 19.19
CA ASP A 108 17.17 -1.13 18.65
C ASP A 108 17.34 -1.04 17.13
N LYS A 109 18.49 -1.46 16.60
CA LYS A 109 18.72 -1.50 15.15
C LYS A 109 17.80 -2.51 14.47
N SER A 110 17.56 -3.67 15.08
CA SER A 110 16.65 -4.67 14.53
C SER A 110 15.19 -4.21 14.50
N VAL A 111 14.79 -3.43 15.52
CA VAL A 111 13.48 -2.80 15.62
C VAL A 111 13.30 -1.73 14.54
N GLN A 112 14.27 -0.84 14.37
CA GLN A 112 14.24 0.21 13.35
C GLN A 112 14.10 -0.34 11.91
N ASP A 113 14.71 -1.50 11.66
CA ASP A 113 14.68 -2.16 10.36
C ASP A 113 13.46 -3.09 10.20
N PHE A 114 12.63 -3.27 11.24
CA PHE A 114 11.56 -4.28 11.29
C PHE A 114 12.04 -5.67 10.83
N ASP A 115 13.21 -6.09 11.34
CA ASP A 115 13.89 -7.35 11.00
C ASP A 115 13.69 -8.37 12.13
N GLY A 116 12.65 -9.21 12.01
CA GLY A 116 12.27 -10.20 13.01
C GLY A 116 13.39 -11.19 13.33
N GLN A 117 14.22 -11.56 12.34
CA GLN A 117 15.35 -12.46 12.57
C GLN A 117 16.43 -11.81 13.43
N MET A 118 16.78 -10.56 13.12
CA MET A 118 17.77 -9.80 13.88
C MET A 118 17.25 -9.47 15.28
N MET A 119 15.95 -9.23 15.43
CA MET A 119 15.28 -9.00 16.71
C MET A 119 15.32 -10.26 17.58
N HIS A 120 14.99 -11.42 17.02
CA HIS A 120 15.12 -12.71 17.69
C HIS A 120 16.56 -12.96 18.18
N LYS A 121 17.56 -12.80 17.30
CA LYS A 121 18.97 -13.05 17.63
C LYS A 121 19.50 -12.12 18.72
N SER A 122 19.16 -10.83 18.65
CA SER A 122 19.61 -9.82 19.60
C SER A 122 18.94 -9.99 20.98
N ALA A 123 17.62 -10.23 21.02
CA ALA A 123 16.89 -10.47 22.25
C ALA A 123 17.34 -11.77 22.95
N LEU A 124 17.62 -12.82 22.18
CA LEU A 124 18.18 -14.06 22.73
C LEU A 124 19.57 -13.82 23.35
N ALA A 125 20.39 -12.95 22.75
CA ALA A 125 21.68 -12.59 23.31
C ALA A 125 21.55 -11.78 24.60
N GLN A 126 20.59 -10.84 24.68
CA GLN A 126 20.25 -10.10 25.91
C GLN A 126 19.83 -11.06 27.03
N ARG A 127 18.88 -11.96 26.75
CA ARG A 127 18.39 -12.97 27.70
C ARG A 127 19.51 -13.85 28.24
N LYS A 128 20.45 -14.28 27.38
CA LYS A 128 21.60 -15.11 27.79
C LYS A 128 22.62 -14.36 28.64
N ALA A 129 22.91 -13.11 28.30
CA ALA A 129 23.88 -12.29 29.04
C ALA A 129 23.32 -11.83 30.40
N PHE A 130 22.01 -11.63 30.49
CA PHE A 130 21.33 -11.07 31.67
C PHE A 130 20.07 -11.89 32.01
N PRO A 131 20.23 -13.15 32.45
CA PRO A 131 19.12 -14.10 32.62
C PRO A 131 18.13 -13.72 33.73
N LEU A 132 18.51 -12.83 34.66
CA LEU A 132 17.64 -12.35 35.72
C LEU A 132 16.82 -11.12 35.32
N ASN A 133 17.10 -10.52 34.16
CA ASN A 133 16.36 -9.35 33.70
C ASN A 133 15.04 -9.81 33.06
N ARG A 134 13.92 -9.47 33.70
CA ARG A 134 12.57 -9.83 33.23
C ARG A 134 12.23 -9.22 31.88
N ASP A 135 12.57 -7.94 31.67
CA ASP A 135 12.29 -7.23 30.42
C ASP A 135 13.00 -7.89 29.23
N TYR A 136 14.24 -8.35 29.41
CA TYR A 136 14.96 -9.07 28.36
C TYR A 136 14.40 -10.47 28.09
N GLN A 137 13.82 -11.12 29.10
CA GLN A 137 13.12 -12.39 28.90
C GLN A 137 11.83 -12.19 28.10
N LEU A 138 11.03 -11.19 28.47
CA LEU A 138 9.80 -10.83 27.75
C LEU A 138 10.10 -10.34 26.33
N ALA A 139 11.14 -9.52 26.15
CA ALA A 139 11.67 -9.10 24.86
C ALA A 139 12.00 -10.30 23.96
N SER A 140 12.67 -11.30 24.52
CA SER A 140 13.01 -12.52 23.80
C SER A 140 11.79 -13.35 23.45
N ALA A 141 10.82 -13.49 24.36
CA ALA A 141 9.58 -14.22 24.08
C ALA A 141 8.75 -13.54 22.97
N PHE A 142 8.66 -12.20 23.00
CA PHE A 142 8.03 -11.43 21.94
C PHE A 142 8.78 -11.55 20.60
N ALA A 143 10.12 -11.44 20.62
CA ALA A 143 10.91 -11.58 19.41
C ALA A 143 10.81 -12.99 18.79
N ASP A 144 10.76 -14.03 19.63
CA ASP A 144 10.52 -15.42 19.21
C ASP A 144 9.13 -15.56 18.57
N LEU A 145 8.09 -14.92 19.13
CA LEU A 145 6.74 -14.90 18.56
C LEU A 145 6.74 -14.25 17.16
N ILE A 146 7.37 -13.08 17.00
CA ILE A 146 7.46 -12.39 15.70
C ILE A 146 8.23 -13.25 14.69
N TRP A 147 9.41 -13.75 15.04
CA TRP A 147 10.22 -14.56 14.12
C TRP A 147 9.53 -15.87 13.73
N SER A 148 8.76 -16.48 14.62
CA SER A 148 7.97 -17.68 14.31
C SER A 148 6.98 -17.46 13.16
N GLY A 149 6.48 -16.23 13.00
CA GLY A 149 5.56 -15.85 11.91
C GLY A 149 6.26 -15.50 10.60
N GLU A 150 7.57 -15.24 10.62
CA GLU A 150 8.33 -14.77 9.45
C GLU A 150 9.30 -15.80 8.88
N THR A 151 9.80 -16.73 9.69
CA THR A 151 10.68 -17.78 9.17
C THR A 151 9.96 -18.64 8.14
N LYS A 152 10.66 -18.97 7.05
CA LYS A 152 10.17 -19.90 6.02
C LYS A 152 10.22 -21.36 6.51
N SER A 153 10.86 -21.65 7.65
CA SER A 153 11.01 -23.00 8.19
C SER A 153 10.02 -23.27 9.32
N GLU A 154 9.05 -24.15 9.08
CA GLU A 154 8.09 -24.57 10.11
C GLU A 154 8.78 -25.21 11.32
N LYS A 155 9.84 -25.99 11.09
CA LYS A 155 10.65 -26.58 12.17
C LYS A 155 11.30 -25.50 13.03
N GLU A 156 11.87 -24.46 12.41
CA GLU A 156 12.44 -23.34 13.16
C GLU A 156 11.36 -22.59 13.92
N ALA A 157 10.20 -22.32 13.30
CA ALA A 157 9.06 -21.66 13.94
C ALA A 157 8.62 -22.41 15.21
N GLN A 158 8.47 -23.74 15.13
CA GLN A 158 8.12 -24.57 16.29
C GLN A 158 9.19 -24.54 17.38
N GLN A 159 10.48 -24.55 17.02
CA GLN A 159 11.59 -24.48 17.97
C GLN A 159 11.65 -23.14 18.71
N VAL A 160 11.42 -22.02 18.02
CA VAL A 160 11.43 -20.71 18.67
C VAL A 160 10.18 -20.49 19.53
N LEU A 161 9.01 -21.00 19.11
CA LEU A 161 7.81 -20.99 19.96
C LEU A 161 7.98 -21.85 21.23
N GLU A 162 8.73 -22.94 21.15
CA GLU A 162 9.09 -23.76 22.31
C GLU A 162 10.06 -23.04 23.26
N SER A 163 11.02 -22.27 22.71
CA SER A 163 11.86 -21.37 23.50
C SER A 163 11.04 -20.28 24.19
N ALA A 164 10.11 -19.67 23.46
CA ALA A 164 9.24 -18.62 23.97
C ALA A 164 8.36 -19.12 25.11
N SER A 165 7.71 -20.28 24.96
CA SER A 165 6.87 -20.84 26.01
C SER A 165 7.64 -21.16 27.28
N LYS A 166 8.80 -21.82 27.17
CA LYS A 166 9.67 -22.10 28.33
C LYS A 166 10.14 -20.83 29.04
N THR A 167 10.37 -19.77 28.28
CA THR A 167 10.73 -18.47 28.85
C THR A 167 9.57 -17.91 29.65
N MET A 168 8.35 -17.92 29.10
CA MET A 168 7.17 -17.43 29.82
C MET A 168 6.83 -18.28 31.05
N GLU A 169 6.96 -19.60 30.98
CA GLU A 169 6.80 -20.51 32.13
C GLU A 169 7.78 -20.15 33.26
N SER A 170 9.03 -19.79 32.93
CA SER A 170 10.02 -19.39 33.93
C SER A 170 9.76 -18.02 34.58
N LEU A 171 8.84 -17.23 34.01
CA LEU A 171 8.45 -15.92 34.50
C LEU A 171 7.24 -15.94 35.43
N GLU A 172 6.65 -17.11 35.70
CA GLU A 172 5.54 -17.23 36.64
C GLU A 172 5.95 -16.86 38.08
N PRO A 173 5.04 -16.25 38.88
CA PRO A 173 3.71 -15.79 38.48
C PRO A 173 3.77 -14.56 37.58
N LEU A 174 2.88 -14.51 36.58
CA LEU A 174 2.76 -13.36 35.68
C LEU A 174 2.33 -12.12 36.48
N GLN A 175 2.96 -10.98 36.19
CA GLN A 175 2.81 -9.73 36.94
C GLN A 175 1.78 -8.80 36.31
N THR A 176 1.49 -8.94 35.01
CA THR A 176 0.60 -8.04 34.27
C THR A 176 -0.25 -8.77 33.24
N ASN A 177 -1.37 -8.16 32.84
CA ASN A 177 -2.22 -8.66 31.75
C ASN A 177 -1.47 -8.69 30.40
N GLN A 178 -0.46 -7.84 30.21
CA GLN A 178 0.35 -7.81 29.00
C GLN A 178 1.24 -9.05 28.89
N GLU A 179 1.76 -9.55 30.01
CA GLU A 179 2.50 -10.81 30.05
C GLU A 179 1.57 -12.01 29.84
N ALA A 180 0.37 -11.99 30.44
CA ALA A 180 -0.66 -13.00 30.21
C ALA A 180 -1.08 -13.04 28.73
N PHE A 181 -1.27 -11.87 28.10
CA PHE A 181 -1.55 -11.76 26.68
C PHE A 181 -0.43 -12.36 25.82
N LEU A 182 0.83 -12.01 26.11
CA LEU A 182 1.97 -12.54 25.36
C LEU A 182 2.06 -14.06 25.48
N PHE A 183 1.91 -14.60 26.70
CA PHE A 183 1.99 -16.05 26.92
C PHE A 183 0.82 -16.78 26.26
N ALA A 184 -0.40 -16.29 26.43
CA ALA A 184 -1.58 -16.83 25.77
C ALA A 184 -1.45 -16.77 24.24
N SER A 185 -0.95 -15.67 23.68
CA SER A 185 -0.70 -15.53 22.23
C SER A 185 0.29 -16.58 21.71
N ILE A 186 1.37 -16.86 22.46
CA ILE A 186 2.31 -17.94 22.14
C ILE A 186 1.62 -19.30 22.18
N MET A 187 0.80 -19.57 23.20
CA MET A 187 0.03 -20.83 23.32
C MET A 187 -0.96 -21.01 22.17
N MET A 188 -1.67 -19.94 21.80
CA MET A 188 -2.58 -19.92 20.65
C MET A 188 -1.82 -20.24 19.35
N LYS A 189 -0.64 -19.64 19.13
CA LYS A 189 0.18 -19.92 17.94
C LYS A 189 0.70 -21.36 17.90
N LYS A 190 0.91 -21.99 19.06
CA LYS A 190 1.27 -23.42 19.20
C LYS A 190 0.07 -24.36 19.09
N ASN A 191 -1.14 -23.86 18.88
CA ASN A 191 -2.39 -24.62 18.95
C ASN A 191 -2.58 -25.35 20.30
N LYS A 192 -2.10 -24.75 21.40
CA LYS A 192 -2.27 -25.24 22.78
C LYS A 192 -3.36 -24.43 23.50
N PHE A 193 -4.58 -24.56 23.01
CA PHE A 193 -5.73 -23.74 23.42
C PHE A 193 -6.06 -23.88 24.92
N SER A 194 -6.05 -25.11 25.46
CA SER A 194 -6.29 -25.33 26.90
C SER A 194 -5.26 -24.63 27.80
N SER A 195 -4.00 -24.57 27.38
CA SER A 195 -2.96 -23.82 28.11
C SER A 195 -3.17 -22.32 28.00
N ALA A 196 -3.62 -21.81 26.85
CA ALA A 196 -3.98 -20.41 26.68
C ALA A 196 -5.14 -20.03 27.63
N ILE A 197 -6.17 -20.88 27.74
CA ILE A 197 -7.29 -20.70 28.67
C ILE A 197 -6.81 -20.61 30.11
N GLN A 198 -5.99 -21.55 30.57
CA GLN A 198 -5.45 -21.54 31.94
C GLN A 198 -4.69 -20.24 32.27
N VAL A 199 -3.85 -19.78 31.34
CA VAL A 199 -3.13 -18.50 31.47
C VAL A 199 -4.13 -17.34 31.57
N LEU A 200 -5.11 -17.29 30.68
CA LEU A 200 -6.09 -16.21 30.65
C LEU A 200 -7.00 -16.21 31.87
N GLU A 201 -7.47 -17.37 32.34
CA GLU A 201 -8.29 -17.48 33.55
C GLU A 201 -7.60 -16.87 34.77
N SER A 202 -6.28 -17.06 34.90
CA SER A 202 -5.48 -16.47 35.98
C SER A 202 -5.36 -14.94 35.92
N ALA A 203 -5.59 -14.33 34.74
CA ALA A 203 -5.49 -12.89 34.55
C ALA A 203 -6.66 -12.14 35.20
N GLN A 204 -6.35 -11.13 36.01
CA GLN A 204 -7.30 -10.28 36.70
C GLN A 204 -7.78 -9.15 35.77
N ASN A 205 -9.07 -8.78 35.84
CA ASN A 205 -9.65 -7.64 35.10
C ASN A 205 -9.24 -7.62 33.62
N LYS A 206 -9.60 -8.68 32.87
CA LYS A 206 -9.25 -8.84 31.46
C LYS A 206 -9.70 -7.62 30.65
N GLU A 207 -8.75 -6.95 30.00
CA GLU A 207 -9.04 -5.96 28.96
C GLU A 207 -9.55 -6.65 27.68
N LEU A 208 -10.07 -5.86 26.75
CA LEU A 208 -10.78 -6.35 25.56
C LEU A 208 -9.96 -7.39 24.79
N GLU A 209 -8.67 -7.16 24.55
CA GLU A 209 -7.80 -8.09 23.83
C GLU A 209 -7.70 -9.46 24.51
N LEU A 210 -7.64 -9.51 25.85
CA LEU A 210 -7.63 -10.79 26.58
C LEU A 210 -9.02 -11.45 26.55
N VAL A 211 -10.11 -10.67 26.60
CA VAL A 211 -11.47 -11.21 26.49
C VAL A 211 -11.67 -11.88 25.14
N LEU A 212 -11.29 -11.20 24.05
CA LEU A 212 -11.38 -11.74 22.68
C LEU A 212 -10.49 -12.97 22.50
N LEU A 213 -9.25 -12.93 23.00
CA LEU A 213 -8.35 -14.08 22.95
C LEU A 213 -8.89 -15.28 23.74
N HIS A 214 -9.57 -15.03 24.86
CA HIS A 214 -10.17 -16.09 25.68
C HIS A 214 -11.38 -16.73 24.98
N LEU A 215 -12.26 -15.93 24.39
CA LEU A 215 -13.39 -16.44 23.59
C LEU A 215 -12.91 -17.29 22.41
N ASP A 216 -11.91 -16.82 21.67
CA ASP A 216 -11.30 -17.57 20.55
C ASP A 216 -10.61 -18.87 21.03
N ALA A 217 -9.93 -18.83 22.18
CA ALA A 217 -9.32 -20.02 22.77
C ALA A 217 -10.37 -21.07 23.15
N LEU A 218 -11.44 -20.67 23.85
CA LEU A 218 -12.55 -21.53 24.26
C LEU A 218 -13.27 -22.16 23.06
N ASP A 219 -13.50 -21.38 22.00
CA ASP A 219 -14.12 -21.87 20.77
C ASP A 219 -13.25 -22.90 20.04
N LYS A 220 -11.94 -22.64 19.93
CA LYS A 220 -10.98 -23.55 19.27
C LYS A 220 -10.69 -24.82 20.08
N SER A 221 -10.83 -24.78 21.40
CA SER A 221 -10.74 -25.96 22.26
C SER A 221 -12.05 -26.72 22.40
N GLU A 222 -13.15 -26.21 21.82
CA GLU A 222 -14.49 -26.81 21.95
C GLU A 222 -14.98 -26.91 23.41
N GLU A 223 -14.59 -25.96 24.27
CA GLU A 223 -14.99 -25.91 25.68
C GLU A 223 -16.38 -25.26 25.80
N TRP A 224 -17.39 -25.94 25.25
CA TRP A 224 -18.71 -25.35 24.99
C TRP A 224 -19.44 -24.87 26.23
N GLU A 225 -19.37 -25.58 27.36
CA GLU A 225 -20.00 -25.18 28.62
C GLU A 225 -19.44 -23.85 29.11
N THR A 226 -18.11 -23.73 29.14
CA THR A 226 -17.40 -22.52 29.59
C THR A 226 -17.60 -21.39 28.60
N LEU A 227 -17.52 -21.66 27.29
CA LEU A 227 -17.79 -20.67 26.25
C LEU A 227 -19.20 -20.11 26.36
N TYR A 228 -20.20 -20.98 26.56
CA TYR A 228 -21.58 -20.58 26.72
C TYR A 228 -21.77 -19.71 27.96
N ALA A 229 -21.26 -20.15 29.11
CA ALA A 229 -21.39 -19.43 30.37
C ALA A 229 -20.67 -18.07 30.32
N TYR A 230 -19.46 -18.02 29.77
CA TYR A 230 -18.67 -16.81 29.66
C TYR A 230 -19.30 -15.82 28.67
N SER A 231 -19.73 -16.27 27.49
CA SER A 231 -20.45 -15.43 26.52
C SER A 231 -21.75 -14.89 27.10
N HIS A 232 -22.50 -15.71 27.84
CA HIS A 232 -23.71 -15.28 28.52
C HIS A 232 -23.42 -14.19 29.56
N ASN A 233 -22.40 -14.39 30.42
CA ASN A 233 -22.01 -13.40 31.41
C ASN A 233 -21.61 -12.07 30.76
N LEU A 234 -20.81 -12.11 29.69
CA LEU A 234 -20.44 -10.91 28.95
C LEU A 234 -21.68 -10.18 28.42
N LEU A 235 -22.55 -10.87 27.68
CA LEU A 235 -23.72 -10.27 27.03
C LEU A 235 -24.73 -9.71 28.03
N PHE A 236 -25.05 -10.45 29.11
CA PHE A 236 -26.21 -10.15 29.96
C PHE A 236 -25.85 -9.59 31.32
N ASP A 237 -24.71 -9.96 31.89
CA ASP A 237 -24.31 -9.47 33.22
C ASP A 237 -23.38 -8.27 33.10
N GLN A 238 -22.52 -8.24 32.08
CA GLN A 238 -21.60 -7.12 31.80
C GLN A 238 -22.11 -6.16 30.72
N SER A 239 -23.26 -6.45 30.11
CA SER A 239 -23.86 -5.64 29.04
C SER A 239 -22.92 -5.43 27.82
N PHE A 240 -22.08 -6.43 27.51
CA PHE A 240 -21.15 -6.41 26.38
C PHE A 240 -21.90 -6.63 25.06
N ASN A 241 -22.54 -5.59 24.52
CA ASN A 241 -23.39 -5.66 23.33
C ASN A 241 -22.59 -5.89 22.03
N ASP A 242 -22.03 -7.09 21.87
CA ASP A 242 -21.14 -7.49 20.79
C ASP A 242 -21.73 -8.68 20.00
N TYR A 243 -21.76 -8.56 18.67
CA TYR A 243 -22.36 -9.57 17.80
C TYR A 243 -21.52 -10.84 17.69
N ASP A 244 -20.19 -10.74 17.70
CA ASP A 244 -19.33 -11.93 17.65
C ASP A 244 -19.48 -12.77 18.92
N THR A 245 -19.66 -12.12 20.08
CA THR A 245 -20.01 -12.80 21.34
C THR A 245 -21.37 -13.50 21.28
N TRP A 246 -22.37 -12.90 20.62
CA TRP A 246 -23.64 -13.60 20.33
C TRP A 246 -23.41 -14.87 19.49
N ARG A 247 -22.56 -14.80 18.47
CA ARG A 247 -22.25 -15.97 17.63
C ARG A 247 -21.59 -17.08 18.44
N TYR A 248 -20.68 -16.76 19.35
CA TYR A 248 -20.10 -17.75 20.27
C TYR A 248 -21.16 -18.38 21.19
N LEU A 249 -22.04 -17.57 21.80
CA LEU A 249 -23.13 -18.07 22.63
C LEU A 249 -24.05 -19.02 21.86
N ILE A 250 -24.46 -18.65 20.64
CA ILE A 250 -25.36 -19.45 19.80
C ILE A 250 -24.68 -20.75 19.38
N LYS A 251 -23.43 -20.69 18.90
CA LYS A 251 -22.65 -21.85 18.49
C LYS A 251 -22.46 -22.84 19.65
N ALA A 252 -22.04 -22.35 20.82
CA ALA A 252 -21.88 -23.18 22.01
C ALA A 252 -23.23 -23.76 22.50
N GLY A 253 -24.30 -22.95 22.49
CA GLY A 253 -25.63 -23.40 22.86
C GLY A 253 -26.16 -24.53 21.97
N PHE A 254 -25.92 -24.42 20.66
CA PHE A 254 -26.26 -25.45 19.69
C PHE A 254 -25.45 -26.73 19.90
N ALA A 255 -24.12 -26.62 20.11
CA ALA A 255 -23.25 -27.75 20.41
C ALA A 255 -23.69 -28.50 21.69
N LEU A 256 -24.16 -27.75 22.70
CA LEU A 256 -24.72 -28.28 23.95
C LEU A 256 -26.17 -28.80 23.82
N LYS A 257 -26.72 -28.83 22.60
CA LYS A 257 -28.09 -29.28 22.31
C LYS A 257 -29.16 -28.50 23.09
N LYS A 258 -28.93 -27.23 23.38
CA LYS A 258 -29.96 -26.37 23.97
C LYS A 258 -31.09 -26.19 22.95
N PRO A 259 -32.37 -26.21 23.38
CA PRO A 259 -33.49 -26.00 22.48
C PRO A 259 -33.47 -24.55 21.95
N GLN A 260 -34.00 -24.34 20.73
CA GLN A 260 -34.03 -23.03 20.08
C GLN A 260 -34.73 -21.99 20.95
N GLU A 261 -35.86 -22.37 21.56
CA GLU A 261 -36.68 -21.50 22.40
C GLU A 261 -35.90 -20.97 23.61
N ALA A 262 -34.99 -21.77 24.16
CA ALA A 262 -34.15 -21.33 25.27
C ALA A 262 -33.23 -20.19 24.83
N LEU A 263 -32.59 -20.29 23.66
CA LEU A 263 -31.75 -19.22 23.13
C LEU A 263 -32.57 -17.99 22.69
N SER A 264 -33.68 -18.21 21.98
CA SER A 264 -34.57 -17.12 21.57
C SER A 264 -35.13 -16.34 22.75
N SER A 265 -35.39 -17.00 23.89
CA SER A 265 -35.87 -16.33 25.12
C SER A 265 -34.83 -15.40 25.77
N LEU A 266 -33.55 -15.55 25.41
CA LEU A 266 -32.48 -14.65 25.86
C LEU A 266 -32.51 -13.30 25.14
N ILE A 267 -33.17 -13.22 23.98
CA ILE A 267 -33.31 -12.00 23.20
C ILE A 267 -34.37 -11.12 23.85
N LYS A 268 -33.93 -10.35 24.86
CA LYS A 268 -34.77 -9.46 25.66
C LYS A 268 -34.67 -8.00 25.24
N PHE A 269 -33.75 -7.66 24.34
CA PHE A 269 -33.45 -6.29 23.95
C PHE A 269 -33.99 -5.95 22.55
N ASP A 270 -34.51 -4.73 22.39
CA ASP A 270 -34.87 -4.15 21.09
C ASP A 270 -33.64 -3.43 20.51
N SER A 271 -32.66 -4.21 20.03
CA SER A 271 -31.40 -3.69 19.47
C SER A 271 -31.04 -4.36 18.15
N ARG A 272 -30.25 -3.70 17.30
CA ARG A 272 -29.81 -4.27 16.00
C ARG A 272 -29.20 -5.66 16.18
N ASN A 273 -28.26 -5.81 17.11
CA ASN A 273 -27.61 -7.08 17.40
C ASN A 273 -28.61 -8.16 17.86
N SER A 274 -29.66 -7.78 18.58
CA SER A 274 -30.70 -8.71 19.03
C SER A 274 -31.52 -9.28 17.88
N TYR A 275 -31.89 -8.46 16.89
CA TYR A 275 -32.58 -8.97 15.70
C TYR A 275 -31.65 -9.82 14.83
N VAL A 276 -30.40 -9.38 14.61
CA VAL A 276 -29.42 -10.15 13.82
C VAL A 276 -29.08 -11.47 14.51
N ALA A 277 -28.93 -11.48 15.84
CA ALA A 277 -28.76 -12.71 16.63
C ALA A 277 -29.98 -13.62 16.51
N ASN A 278 -31.21 -13.09 16.48
CA ASN A 278 -32.40 -13.91 16.25
C ASN A 278 -32.39 -14.57 14.86
N MET A 279 -32.00 -13.83 13.81
CA MET A 279 -31.81 -14.40 12.48
C MET A 279 -30.74 -15.49 12.49
N GLU A 280 -29.62 -15.28 13.21
CA GLU A 280 -28.55 -16.27 13.36
C GLU A 280 -29.00 -17.53 14.11
N ILE A 281 -29.78 -17.40 15.19
CA ILE A 281 -30.41 -18.55 15.88
C ILE A 281 -31.28 -19.32 14.89
N CYS A 282 -32.19 -18.64 14.19
CA CYS A 282 -33.07 -19.28 13.21
C CYS A 282 -32.30 -19.98 12.09
N ARG A 283 -31.18 -19.40 11.63
CA ARG A 283 -30.30 -19.99 10.62
C ARG A 283 -29.59 -21.24 11.15
N VAL A 284 -29.05 -21.21 12.37
CA VAL A 284 -28.34 -22.35 12.98
C VAL A 284 -29.28 -23.52 13.28
N TYR A 285 -30.52 -23.24 13.68
CA TYR A 285 -31.53 -24.25 13.99
C TYR A 285 -32.41 -24.63 12.79
N ASP A 286 -32.18 -24.03 11.62
CA ASP A 286 -32.94 -24.24 10.38
C ASP A 286 -34.46 -24.10 10.55
N CYS A 287 -34.89 -23.10 11.34
CA CYS A 287 -36.30 -22.89 11.65
C CYS A 287 -36.63 -21.40 11.90
N GLY A 288 -37.66 -20.90 11.21
CA GLY A 288 -38.24 -19.58 11.47
C GLY A 288 -37.47 -18.38 10.90
N LEU A 289 -36.51 -18.61 10.00
CA LEU A 289 -35.65 -17.55 9.45
C LEU A 289 -36.45 -16.49 8.67
N GLU A 290 -37.43 -16.89 7.88
CA GLU A 290 -38.25 -15.97 7.08
C GLU A 290 -39.00 -14.95 7.96
N GLN A 291 -39.58 -15.40 9.08
CA GLN A 291 -40.28 -14.52 10.02
C GLN A 291 -39.28 -13.62 10.77
N ALA A 292 -38.09 -14.11 11.08
CA ALA A 292 -37.03 -13.31 11.70
C ALA A 292 -36.54 -12.20 10.76
N ILE A 293 -36.33 -12.50 9.47
CA ILE A 293 -35.97 -11.53 8.44
C ILE A 293 -37.05 -10.47 8.28
N ALA A 294 -38.33 -10.86 8.18
CA ALA A 294 -39.43 -9.92 8.03
C ALA A 294 -39.51 -8.92 9.20
N LYS A 295 -39.37 -9.42 10.44
CA LYS A 295 -39.34 -8.57 11.66
C LYS A 295 -38.13 -7.64 11.70
N TYR A 296 -36.96 -8.11 11.28
CA TYR A 296 -35.77 -7.26 11.17
C TYR A 296 -35.99 -6.15 10.13
N TYR A 297 -36.46 -6.53 8.94
CA TYR A 297 -36.68 -5.61 7.83
C TYR A 297 -37.69 -4.52 8.20
N GLU A 298 -38.83 -4.87 8.81
CA GLU A 298 -39.83 -3.88 9.27
C GLU A 298 -39.21 -2.78 10.14
N LYS A 299 -38.25 -3.14 11.00
CA LYS A 299 -37.58 -2.20 11.91
C LYS A 299 -36.45 -1.42 11.24
N TYR A 300 -35.69 -2.05 10.34
CA TYR A 300 -34.42 -1.52 9.82
C TYR A 300 -34.43 -1.18 8.32
N MET A 301 -35.54 -1.34 7.59
CA MET A 301 -35.61 -1.17 6.12
C MET A 301 -35.08 0.15 5.57
N ALA A 302 -35.13 1.24 6.34
CA ALA A 302 -34.58 2.54 5.96
C ALA A 302 -33.16 2.80 6.50
N MET A 303 -32.60 1.92 7.32
CA MET A 303 -31.27 2.08 7.90
C MET A 303 -30.21 1.58 6.91
N ALA A 304 -29.10 2.30 6.74
CA ALA A 304 -28.07 1.95 5.76
C ALA A 304 -27.43 0.56 5.98
N CYS A 305 -27.54 -0.01 7.18
CA CYS A 305 -27.05 -1.35 7.50
C CYS A 305 -27.97 -2.48 7.03
N CYS A 306 -29.22 -2.20 6.65
CA CYS A 306 -30.24 -3.22 6.38
C CYS A 306 -29.79 -4.26 5.35
N SER A 307 -29.34 -3.82 4.18
CA SER A 307 -28.90 -4.72 3.12
C SER A 307 -27.63 -5.49 3.49
N LEU A 308 -26.73 -4.87 4.27
CA LEU A 308 -25.49 -5.49 4.73
C LEU A 308 -25.76 -6.58 5.78
N ASP A 309 -26.72 -6.36 6.67
CA ASP A 309 -27.09 -7.33 7.71
C ASP A 309 -27.82 -8.53 7.11
N LEU A 310 -28.72 -8.29 6.15
CA LEU A 310 -29.36 -9.35 5.37
C LEU A 310 -28.38 -10.06 4.41
N ARG A 311 -27.13 -9.60 4.30
CA ARG A 311 -26.14 -10.21 3.41
C ARG A 311 -25.80 -11.63 3.78
N ALA A 312 -25.77 -11.94 5.06
CA ALA A 312 -25.36 -13.23 5.60
C ALA A 312 -26.46 -14.30 5.60
N PHE A 313 -27.69 -13.95 5.20
CA PHE A 313 -28.86 -14.82 5.31
C PHE A 313 -29.48 -15.10 3.94
N ASP A 314 -30.00 -16.31 3.78
CA ASP A 314 -30.79 -16.68 2.61
C ASP A 314 -32.18 -16.05 2.72
N VAL A 315 -32.56 -15.33 1.66
CA VAL A 315 -33.82 -14.57 1.58
C VAL A 315 -34.78 -15.29 0.63
N SER A 316 -36.04 -15.46 1.04
CA SER A 316 -37.04 -16.19 0.25
C SER A 316 -37.51 -15.41 -0.98
N GLU A 317 -37.94 -16.11 -2.04
CA GLU A 317 -38.58 -15.49 -3.21
C GLU A 317 -39.78 -14.63 -2.84
N LYS A 318 -40.57 -15.10 -1.86
CA LYS A 318 -41.71 -14.36 -1.33
C LYS A 318 -41.30 -13.00 -0.76
N PHE A 319 -40.22 -12.94 0.03
CA PHE A 319 -39.72 -11.68 0.55
C PHE A 319 -39.23 -10.76 -0.57
N PHE A 320 -38.60 -11.30 -1.62
CA PHE A 320 -38.22 -10.51 -2.80
C PHE A 320 -39.45 -9.87 -3.47
N ASP A 321 -40.53 -10.61 -3.67
CA ASP A 321 -41.78 -10.09 -4.25
C ASP A 321 -42.40 -8.98 -3.38
N GLU A 322 -42.36 -9.15 -2.06
CA GLU A 322 -42.86 -8.16 -1.09
C GLU A 322 -42.09 -6.83 -1.18
N ILE A 323 -40.75 -6.88 -1.16
CA ILE A 323 -39.93 -5.66 -1.24
C ILE A 323 -40.00 -5.01 -2.64
N VAL A 324 -40.11 -5.79 -3.72
CA VAL A 324 -40.32 -5.23 -5.07
C VAL A 324 -41.65 -4.48 -5.14
N THR A 325 -42.71 -5.06 -4.57
CA THR A 325 -44.03 -4.42 -4.50
C THR A 325 -43.98 -3.13 -3.68
N GLN A 326 -43.29 -3.14 -2.54
CA GLN A 326 -43.07 -1.94 -1.72
C GLN A 326 -42.35 -0.84 -2.49
N LYS A 327 -41.24 -1.17 -3.16
CA LYS A 327 -40.48 -0.23 -3.99
C LYS A 327 -41.34 0.38 -5.08
N ASN A 328 -42.08 -0.45 -5.83
CA ASN A 328 -42.93 0.03 -6.92
C ASN A 328 -44.03 0.96 -6.40
N SER A 329 -44.59 0.70 -5.22
CA SER A 329 -45.56 1.59 -4.57
C SER A 329 -44.95 2.94 -4.19
N LEU A 330 -43.74 2.97 -3.62
CA LEU A 330 -43.03 4.22 -3.31
C LEU A 330 -42.74 5.02 -4.58
N LEU A 331 -42.36 4.36 -5.66
CA LEU A 331 -42.09 4.98 -6.96
C LEU A 331 -43.36 5.52 -7.66
N LEU A 332 -44.57 5.33 -7.13
CA LEU A 332 -45.75 6.03 -7.66
C LEU A 332 -45.91 7.45 -7.12
N LYS A 333 -45.17 7.81 -6.06
CA LYS A 333 -45.23 9.14 -5.44
C LYS A 333 -44.55 10.20 -6.31
N GLU A 334 -45.00 11.44 -6.17
CA GLU A 334 -44.41 12.62 -6.85
C GLU A 334 -43.01 12.96 -6.29
N SER A 335 -42.79 12.73 -5.00
CA SER A 335 -41.51 12.93 -4.32
C SER A 335 -41.23 11.79 -3.34
N LEU A 336 -39.97 11.62 -2.96
CA LEU A 336 -39.52 10.68 -1.94
C LEU A 336 -38.90 11.47 -0.78
N SER A 337 -39.37 11.23 0.43
CA SER A 337 -38.66 11.64 1.65
C SER A 337 -37.32 10.89 1.77
N GLY A 338 -36.40 11.38 2.61
CA GLY A 338 -35.13 10.67 2.89
C GLY A 338 -35.36 9.22 3.33
N HIS A 339 -36.26 9.01 4.29
CA HIS A 339 -36.65 7.67 4.75
C HIS A 339 -37.09 6.74 3.60
N GLU A 340 -37.91 7.23 2.66
CA GLU A 340 -38.38 6.45 1.51
C GLU A 340 -37.30 6.20 0.47
N ALA A 341 -36.42 7.18 0.23
CA ALA A 341 -35.25 7.00 -0.61
C ALA A 341 -34.33 5.92 -0.02
N ALA A 342 -34.05 5.95 1.28
CA ALA A 342 -33.25 4.95 1.97
C ALA A 342 -33.84 3.53 1.86
N ILE A 343 -35.16 3.38 1.94
CA ILE A 343 -35.84 2.10 1.68
C ILE A 343 -35.58 1.63 0.25
N CYS A 344 -35.81 2.48 -0.76
CA CYS A 344 -35.55 2.14 -2.16
C CYS A 344 -34.09 1.74 -2.38
N ILE A 345 -33.13 2.47 -1.79
CA ILE A 345 -31.70 2.16 -1.86
C ILE A 345 -31.40 0.77 -1.29
N ASN A 346 -31.93 0.45 -0.10
CA ASN A 346 -31.73 -0.86 0.51
C ASN A 346 -32.36 -1.99 -0.29
N ILE A 347 -33.56 -1.79 -0.84
CA ILE A 347 -34.23 -2.77 -1.70
C ILE A 347 -33.38 -3.02 -2.94
N GLU A 348 -32.92 -1.98 -3.63
CA GLU A 348 -32.04 -2.12 -4.79
C GLU A 348 -30.74 -2.85 -4.43
N LYS A 349 -30.11 -2.54 -3.28
CA LYS A 349 -28.94 -3.29 -2.78
C LYS A 349 -29.24 -4.77 -2.59
N ILE A 350 -30.42 -5.13 -2.07
CA ILE A 350 -30.86 -6.52 -1.88
C ILE A 350 -31.13 -7.18 -3.25
N LEU A 351 -31.79 -6.49 -4.18
CA LEU A 351 -32.14 -7.03 -5.50
C LEU A 351 -30.93 -7.24 -6.41
N LEU A 352 -29.95 -6.33 -6.42
CA LEU A 352 -28.75 -6.52 -7.25
C LEU A 352 -27.98 -7.80 -6.91
N ARG A 353 -28.09 -8.29 -5.67
CA ARG A 353 -27.44 -9.53 -5.22
C ARG A 353 -28.04 -10.80 -5.83
N SER A 354 -29.31 -10.77 -6.25
CA SER A 354 -29.96 -11.94 -6.86
C SER A 354 -29.56 -12.17 -8.33
N GLY A 355 -28.69 -11.31 -8.88
CA GLY A 355 -27.91 -11.57 -10.10
C GLY A 355 -28.53 -11.09 -11.41
N ASN A 356 -29.81 -10.71 -11.45
CA ASN A 356 -30.53 -10.35 -12.69
C ASN A 356 -31.28 -9.02 -12.67
N HIS A 357 -31.01 -8.13 -11.70
CA HIS A 357 -31.72 -6.86 -11.57
C HIS A 357 -30.86 -5.68 -12.08
N PRO A 358 -31.13 -5.12 -13.28
CA PRO A 358 -30.43 -3.94 -13.78
C PRO A 358 -30.90 -2.67 -13.05
N LEU A 359 -29.95 -1.84 -12.61
CA LEU A 359 -30.29 -0.57 -11.98
C LEU A 359 -30.46 0.53 -13.03
N ASP A 360 -31.70 0.91 -13.30
CA ASP A 360 -32.03 2.03 -14.20
C ASP A 360 -32.19 3.35 -13.43
N TRP A 361 -31.17 4.21 -13.52
CA TRP A 361 -31.20 5.54 -12.91
C TRP A 361 -32.37 6.41 -13.40
N LYS A 362 -32.90 6.22 -14.61
CA LYS A 362 -33.98 7.06 -15.16
C LYS A 362 -35.25 7.02 -14.32
N VAL A 363 -35.49 5.90 -13.64
CA VAL A 363 -36.61 5.72 -12.71
C VAL A 363 -36.48 6.66 -11.50
N TYR A 364 -35.24 6.95 -11.08
CA TYR A 364 -34.91 7.74 -9.91
C TYR A 364 -34.61 9.21 -10.22
N ALA A 365 -34.17 9.53 -11.44
CA ALA A 365 -33.69 10.85 -11.86
C ALA A 365 -34.71 12.00 -11.65
N ARG A 366 -36.01 11.69 -11.60
CA ARG A 366 -37.06 12.68 -11.36
C ARG A 366 -37.18 13.12 -9.89
N TYR A 367 -36.61 12.37 -8.96
CA TYR A 367 -36.69 12.65 -7.53
C TYR A 367 -35.55 13.54 -7.11
N ASP A 368 -35.89 14.74 -6.65
CA ASP A 368 -34.92 15.66 -6.07
C ASP A 368 -34.57 15.24 -4.64
N ASN A 369 -33.72 14.22 -4.49
CA ASN A 369 -33.30 13.69 -3.19
C ASN A 369 -31.80 13.31 -3.19
N PRO A 370 -30.96 13.96 -2.37
CA PRO A 370 -29.52 13.73 -2.35
C PRO A 370 -29.12 12.32 -1.86
N GLU A 371 -29.97 11.63 -1.08
CA GLU A 371 -29.67 10.29 -0.59
C GLU A 371 -29.55 9.26 -1.72
N LEU A 372 -30.14 9.54 -2.88
CA LEU A 372 -30.09 8.67 -4.07
C LEU A 372 -28.71 8.63 -4.75
N SER A 373 -27.71 9.37 -4.26
CA SER A 373 -26.35 9.41 -4.81
C SER A 373 -25.71 8.02 -4.93
N ASP A 374 -25.94 7.14 -3.95
CA ASP A 374 -25.42 5.76 -3.94
C ASP A 374 -25.97 4.93 -5.11
N LEU A 375 -27.25 5.12 -5.46
CA LEU A 375 -27.89 4.45 -6.59
C LEU A 375 -27.36 5.00 -7.91
N TYR A 376 -27.18 6.32 -8.00
CA TYR A 376 -26.56 6.92 -9.18
C TYR A 376 -25.16 6.36 -9.40
N LEU A 377 -24.33 6.33 -8.36
CA LEU A 377 -22.98 5.76 -8.42
C LEU A 377 -22.99 4.29 -8.86
N ALA A 378 -23.88 3.47 -8.30
CA ALA A 378 -24.01 2.08 -8.70
C ALA A 378 -24.43 1.93 -10.18
N SER A 379 -25.38 2.75 -10.64
CA SER A 379 -25.84 2.75 -12.04
C SER A 379 -24.72 3.19 -12.99
N MET A 380 -23.97 4.25 -12.64
CA MET A 380 -22.79 4.71 -13.37
C MET A 380 -21.72 3.61 -13.47
N ILE A 381 -21.44 2.88 -12.40
CA ILE A 381 -20.45 1.79 -12.42
C ILE A 381 -20.90 0.64 -13.34
N GLN A 382 -22.20 0.32 -13.35
CA GLN A 382 -22.77 -0.64 -14.29
C GLN A 382 -22.68 -0.14 -15.74
N ASP A 383 -22.88 1.15 -15.97
CA ASP A 383 -22.75 1.77 -17.30
C ASP A 383 -21.30 1.71 -17.80
N PHE A 384 -20.32 2.05 -16.96
CA PHE A 384 -18.89 1.91 -17.25
C PHE A 384 -18.43 0.46 -17.50
N SER A 385 -19.18 -0.53 -17.01
CA SER A 385 -18.91 -1.93 -17.35
C SER A 385 -19.24 -2.25 -18.80
N ARG A 386 -20.09 -1.44 -19.45
CA ARG A 386 -20.54 -1.58 -20.84
C ARG A 386 -19.80 -0.61 -21.77
N ASP A 387 -19.67 0.65 -21.37
CA ASP A 387 -18.97 1.68 -22.13
C ASP A 387 -18.08 2.55 -21.23
N LEU A 388 -16.77 2.44 -21.41
CA LEU A 388 -15.75 3.25 -20.72
C LEU A 388 -15.18 4.35 -21.63
N SER A 389 -15.95 4.81 -22.61
CA SER A 389 -15.57 5.89 -23.52
C SER A 389 -15.36 7.21 -22.77
N THR A 390 -14.49 8.07 -23.30
CA THR A 390 -14.28 9.41 -22.74
C THR A 390 -15.57 10.24 -22.76
N THR A 391 -16.43 10.04 -23.75
CA THR A 391 -17.76 10.68 -23.83
C THR A 391 -18.60 10.33 -22.59
N LYS A 392 -18.75 9.04 -22.27
CA LYS A 392 -19.50 8.61 -21.08
C LYS A 392 -18.86 9.09 -19.79
N ILE A 393 -17.52 9.09 -19.69
CA ILE A 393 -16.81 9.65 -18.54
C ILE A 393 -17.17 11.13 -18.33
N LEU A 394 -17.18 11.95 -19.39
CA LEU A 394 -17.53 13.37 -19.30
C LEU A 394 -18.99 13.58 -18.89
N GLU A 395 -19.92 12.78 -19.43
CA GLU A 395 -21.34 12.82 -19.06
C GLU A 395 -21.55 12.54 -17.56
N HIS A 396 -20.83 11.55 -17.03
CA HIS A 396 -20.90 11.22 -15.61
C HIS A 396 -20.20 12.26 -14.73
N ILE A 397 -19.10 12.87 -15.18
CA ILE A 397 -18.46 13.98 -14.43
C ILE A 397 -19.46 15.12 -14.22
N VAL A 398 -20.16 15.57 -15.27
CA VAL A 398 -21.11 16.69 -15.15
C VAL A 398 -22.25 16.38 -14.17
N ARG A 399 -22.75 15.14 -14.17
CA ARG A 399 -23.77 14.70 -13.22
C ARG A 399 -23.25 14.57 -11.80
N LEU A 400 -22.04 14.03 -11.60
CA LEU A 400 -21.43 13.97 -10.27
C LEU A 400 -21.14 15.37 -9.70
N GLU A 401 -20.77 16.33 -10.53
CA GLU A 401 -20.65 17.75 -10.12
C GLU A 401 -21.99 18.34 -9.68
N GLU A 402 -23.10 17.86 -10.24
CA GLU A 402 -24.43 18.26 -9.80
C GLU A 402 -24.74 17.73 -8.39
N PHE A 403 -24.44 16.45 -8.13
CA PHE A 403 -24.52 15.87 -6.79
C PHE A 403 -23.59 16.57 -5.81
N ALA A 404 -22.34 16.84 -6.19
CA ALA A 404 -21.36 17.54 -5.35
C ALA A 404 -21.81 18.96 -5.00
N LYS A 405 -22.51 19.65 -5.90
CA LYS A 405 -23.08 20.98 -5.62
C LYS A 405 -24.19 20.92 -4.56
N ARG A 406 -25.00 19.85 -4.56
CA ARG A 406 -26.11 19.65 -3.63
C ARG A 406 -25.66 19.15 -2.27
N ASP A 407 -24.68 18.24 -2.25
CA ASP A 407 -24.05 17.69 -1.05
C ASP A 407 -22.51 17.79 -1.14
N PRO A 408 -21.94 18.97 -0.81
CA PRO A 408 -20.51 19.21 -0.92
C PRO A 408 -19.66 18.41 0.06
N GLU A 409 -20.23 17.72 1.05
CA GLU A 409 -19.46 16.90 2.00
C GLU A 409 -19.49 15.40 1.64
N ASN A 410 -20.16 15.03 0.55
CA ASN A 410 -20.24 13.65 0.08
C ASN A 410 -18.90 13.15 -0.47
N PHE A 411 -18.14 12.46 0.38
CA PHE A 411 -16.82 11.97 -0.01
C PHE A 411 -16.88 10.87 -1.09
N ASN A 412 -17.96 10.08 -1.19
CA ASN A 412 -18.11 9.06 -2.24
C ASN A 412 -18.19 9.72 -3.61
N ILE A 413 -18.98 10.79 -3.74
CA ILE A 413 -19.07 11.58 -4.98
C ILE A 413 -17.72 12.21 -5.31
N LYS A 414 -17.05 12.83 -4.34
CA LYS A 414 -15.72 13.42 -4.56
C LYS A 414 -14.65 12.39 -4.94
N LEU A 415 -14.66 11.20 -4.34
CA LEU A 415 -13.75 10.11 -4.72
C LEU A 415 -13.98 9.66 -6.16
N TRP A 416 -15.23 9.56 -6.59
CA TRP A 416 -15.54 9.25 -7.99
C TRP A 416 -15.20 10.39 -8.94
N LEU A 417 -15.42 11.65 -8.57
CA LEU A 417 -14.93 12.80 -9.34
C LEU A 417 -13.41 12.77 -9.48
N LEU A 418 -12.67 12.54 -8.39
CA LEU A 418 -11.22 12.34 -8.42
C LEU A 418 -10.83 11.22 -9.39
N ASN A 419 -11.51 10.08 -9.32
CA ASN A 419 -11.25 8.94 -10.20
C ASN A 419 -11.46 9.30 -11.68
N LEU A 420 -12.57 9.98 -12.01
CA LEU A 420 -12.91 10.35 -13.38
C LEU A 420 -12.02 11.48 -13.92
N TYR A 421 -11.68 12.47 -13.10
CA TYR A 421 -10.71 13.50 -13.51
C TYR A 421 -9.33 12.93 -13.79
N SER A 422 -8.92 11.91 -13.02
CA SER A 422 -7.65 11.21 -13.23
C SER A 422 -7.65 10.23 -14.40
N THR A 423 -8.81 9.83 -14.94
CA THR A 423 -8.89 8.98 -16.14
C THR A 423 -8.84 9.80 -17.44
N ILE A 424 -9.06 11.11 -17.34
CA ILE A 424 -8.88 12.07 -18.44
C ILE A 424 -7.63 12.96 -18.24
N SER A 425 -7.32 13.81 -19.21
CA SER A 425 -6.29 14.85 -19.13
C SER A 425 -6.73 16.02 -18.24
N GLY A 426 -7.20 15.72 -17.02
CA GLY A 426 -7.80 16.65 -16.06
C GLY A 426 -7.07 16.67 -14.72
N SER A 427 -5.75 16.50 -14.72
CA SER A 427 -4.92 16.42 -13.50
C SER A 427 -5.04 17.62 -12.57
N SER A 428 -5.27 18.84 -13.09
CA SER A 428 -5.54 20.02 -12.26
C SER A 428 -6.83 19.85 -11.46
N LEU A 429 -7.90 19.39 -12.10
CA LEU A 429 -9.19 19.14 -11.44
C LEU A 429 -9.09 17.98 -10.45
N ALA A 430 -8.35 16.93 -10.82
CA ALA A 430 -8.07 15.81 -9.92
C ALA A 430 -7.30 16.27 -8.68
N LEU A 431 -6.28 17.13 -8.85
CA LEU A 431 -5.49 17.66 -7.74
C LEU A 431 -6.33 18.56 -6.84
N ASP A 432 -7.13 19.46 -7.41
CA ASP A 432 -8.01 20.34 -6.63
C ASP A 432 -9.05 19.50 -5.85
N THR A 433 -9.57 18.42 -6.44
CA THR A 433 -10.48 17.47 -5.75
C THR A 433 -9.76 16.68 -4.65
N TYR A 434 -8.50 16.27 -4.89
CA TYR A 434 -7.67 15.58 -3.91
C TYR A 434 -7.36 16.46 -2.69
N GLU A 435 -7.09 17.75 -2.92
CA GLU A 435 -6.89 18.74 -1.86
C GLU A 435 -8.20 19.02 -1.10
N ASP A 436 -9.32 19.11 -1.79
CA ASP A 436 -10.65 19.31 -1.19
C ASP A 436 -11.13 18.12 -0.34
N LEU A 437 -10.76 16.90 -0.72
CA LEU A 437 -10.91 15.69 0.11
C LEU A 437 -10.04 15.71 1.38
N LYS A 438 -9.13 16.70 1.51
CA LYS A 438 -8.21 16.87 2.65
C LYS A 438 -7.38 15.61 2.93
N ILE A 439 -6.94 14.93 1.87
CA ILE A 439 -6.13 13.71 1.98
C ILE A 439 -4.82 14.00 2.71
N LYS A 440 -4.57 13.30 3.82
CA LYS A 440 -3.41 13.53 4.70
C LYS A 440 -2.79 12.24 5.21
N MET A 441 -1.50 12.32 5.54
CA MET A 441 -0.74 11.26 6.22
C MET A 441 -0.92 9.90 5.53
N ILE A 442 -1.34 8.87 6.26
CA ILE A 442 -1.50 7.50 5.76
C ILE A 442 -2.41 7.41 4.53
N GLN A 443 -3.35 8.35 4.35
CA GLN A 443 -4.20 8.36 3.18
C GLN A 443 -3.42 8.61 1.88
N HIS A 444 -2.24 9.24 1.95
CA HIS A 444 -1.34 9.33 0.80
C HIS A 444 -0.83 7.95 0.37
N ASP A 445 -0.50 7.07 1.32
CA ASP A 445 -0.04 5.70 1.03
C ASP A 445 -1.09 4.89 0.26
N VAL A 446 -2.36 5.14 0.56
CA VAL A 446 -3.46 4.32 0.03
C VAL A 446 -4.18 4.95 -1.16
N LEU A 447 -4.16 6.28 -1.35
CA LEU A 447 -4.92 6.99 -2.39
C LEU A 447 -4.08 7.78 -3.40
N ALA A 448 -2.79 8.04 -3.15
CA ALA A 448 -1.98 8.87 -4.07
C ALA A 448 -1.81 8.25 -5.47
N TYR A 449 -1.98 6.92 -5.59
CA TYR A 449 -1.96 6.22 -6.88
C TYR A 449 -3.03 6.75 -7.86
N LYS A 450 -4.09 7.37 -7.35
CA LYS A 450 -5.16 7.96 -8.16
C LYS A 450 -4.70 9.19 -8.93
N LEU A 451 -3.61 9.85 -8.52
CA LEU A 451 -3.11 11.06 -9.15
C LEU A 451 -2.23 10.72 -10.37
N ASN A 452 -2.68 11.05 -11.58
CA ASN A 452 -1.86 10.99 -12.79
C ASN A 452 -1.36 12.39 -13.17
N LEU A 453 -0.22 12.79 -12.60
CA LEU A 453 0.30 14.15 -12.74
C LEU A 453 1.34 14.28 -13.85
N GLU A 454 1.11 15.23 -14.74
CA GLU A 454 2.05 15.67 -15.77
C GLU A 454 3.21 16.50 -15.17
N PRO A 455 4.34 16.61 -15.88
CA PRO A 455 5.49 17.39 -15.43
C PRO A 455 5.16 18.89 -15.31
N SER A 456 5.09 19.38 -14.08
CA SER A 456 4.99 20.80 -13.75
C SER A 456 5.59 21.06 -12.37
N VAL A 457 6.00 22.31 -12.10
CA VAL A 457 6.54 22.68 -10.78
C VAL A 457 5.49 22.52 -9.66
N LYS A 458 4.20 22.79 -9.96
CA LYS A 458 3.08 22.58 -9.01
C LYS A 458 2.99 21.09 -8.62
N ASN A 459 2.90 20.23 -9.62
CA ASN A 459 2.74 18.78 -9.42
C ASN A 459 3.98 18.15 -8.77
N GLN A 460 5.16 18.65 -9.11
CA GLN A 460 6.42 18.23 -8.51
C GLN A 460 6.42 18.48 -7.00
N LYS A 461 5.97 19.66 -6.56
CA LYS A 461 5.84 20.01 -5.15
C LYS A 461 4.86 19.06 -4.45
N GLN A 462 3.70 18.79 -5.07
CA GLN A 462 2.71 17.87 -4.52
C GLN A 462 3.27 16.46 -4.28
N LEU A 463 3.98 15.90 -5.27
CA LEU A 463 4.60 14.58 -5.13
C LEU A 463 5.65 14.57 -4.01
N PHE A 464 6.42 15.65 -3.89
CA PHE A 464 7.41 15.77 -2.82
C PHE A 464 6.75 15.84 -1.44
N ASP A 465 5.64 16.56 -1.29
CA ASP A 465 4.89 16.63 -0.02
C ASP A 465 4.30 15.26 0.36
N ILE A 466 3.80 14.49 -0.63
CA ILE A 466 3.39 13.08 -0.44
C ILE A 466 4.58 12.22 0.04
N TYR A 467 5.76 12.37 -0.57
CA TYR A 467 6.96 11.62 -0.16
C TYR A 467 7.41 11.97 1.26
N ARG A 468 7.29 13.23 1.69
CA ARG A 468 7.62 13.67 3.05
C ARG A 468 6.78 12.98 4.12
N PHE A 469 5.53 12.61 3.80
CA PHE A 469 4.72 11.80 4.72
C PHE A 469 5.41 10.46 5.01
N HIS A 470 5.94 9.76 4.00
CA HIS A 470 6.61 8.47 4.25
C HIS A 470 7.82 8.61 5.17
N LEU A 471 8.61 9.68 5.03
CA LEU A 471 9.74 9.97 5.93
C LEU A 471 9.26 10.25 7.36
N THR A 472 8.17 11.00 7.49
CA THR A 472 7.59 11.34 8.80
C THR A 472 7.02 10.09 9.47
N GLY A 473 6.22 9.31 8.75
CA GLY A 473 5.60 8.09 9.23
C GLY A 473 6.62 7.02 9.65
N GLU A 474 7.72 6.87 8.91
CA GLU A 474 8.82 5.95 9.26
C GLU A 474 9.50 6.35 10.58
N ASN A 475 9.72 7.66 10.82
CA ASN A 475 10.29 8.13 12.07
C ASN A 475 9.33 7.98 13.25
N GLU A 476 8.05 8.33 13.05
CA GLU A 476 7.01 8.22 14.07
C GLU A 476 6.76 6.78 14.50
N ILE A 477 6.64 5.84 13.54
CA ILE A 477 6.38 4.43 13.86
C ILE A 477 7.53 3.80 14.65
N ASN A 478 8.77 4.14 14.31
CA ASN A 478 9.95 3.69 15.05
C ASN A 478 9.95 4.21 16.49
N ALA A 479 9.59 5.49 16.69
CA ALA A 479 9.48 6.08 18.02
C ALA A 479 8.35 5.45 18.84
N TYR A 480 7.17 5.26 18.25
CA TYR A 480 6.03 4.64 18.92
C TYR A 480 6.28 3.18 19.29
N PHE A 481 6.92 2.42 18.39
CA PHE A 481 7.30 1.04 18.70
C PHE A 481 8.27 1.01 19.89
N GLY A 482 9.32 1.83 19.87
CA GLY A 482 10.28 1.92 20.98
C GLY A 482 9.62 2.27 22.32
N LEU A 483 8.69 3.23 22.31
CA LEU A 483 7.94 3.63 23.51
C LEU A 483 6.99 2.53 24.00
N ALA A 484 6.25 1.88 23.09
CA ALA A 484 5.37 0.77 23.43
C ALA A 484 6.16 -0.40 24.05
N PHE A 485 7.36 -0.64 23.54
CA PHE A 485 8.24 -1.69 24.04
C PHE A 485 8.77 -1.38 25.44
N GLN A 486 9.27 -0.16 25.67
CA GLN A 486 9.71 0.30 26.99
C GLN A 486 8.59 0.24 28.05
N ARG A 487 7.33 0.37 27.61
CA ARG A 487 6.15 0.29 28.48
C ARG A 487 5.59 -1.14 28.63
N GLY A 488 6.16 -2.13 27.95
CA GLY A 488 5.67 -3.52 27.98
C GLY A 488 4.27 -3.70 27.37
N LEU A 489 3.89 -2.91 26.36
CA LEU A 489 2.56 -2.96 25.72
C LEU A 489 2.47 -4.06 24.64
N TYR A 490 2.64 -5.32 25.04
CA TYR A 490 2.60 -6.49 24.15
C TYR A 490 1.30 -6.64 23.35
N THR A 491 0.16 -6.13 23.81
CA THR A 491 -1.11 -6.13 23.05
C THR A 491 -1.06 -5.29 21.78
N LYS A 492 -0.10 -4.37 21.65
CA LYS A 492 0.02 -3.45 20.49
C LYS A 492 1.31 -3.62 19.70
N LEU A 493 2.33 -4.24 20.28
CA LEU A 493 3.65 -4.33 19.67
C LEU A 493 3.66 -5.11 18.35
N GLU A 494 2.93 -6.22 18.25
CA GLU A 494 2.85 -6.98 17.00
C GLU A 494 2.20 -6.16 15.87
N ASP A 495 1.15 -5.40 16.18
CA ASP A 495 0.47 -4.55 15.20
C ASP A 495 1.35 -3.37 14.75
N LEU A 496 2.05 -2.72 15.70
CA LEU A 496 3.01 -1.66 15.38
C LEU A 496 4.15 -2.17 14.51
N TYR A 497 4.67 -3.37 14.79
CA TYR A 497 5.69 -4.02 13.99
C TYR A 497 5.20 -4.28 12.55
N LYS A 498 4.02 -4.91 12.41
CA LYS A 498 3.42 -5.21 11.10
C LYS A 498 3.13 -3.93 10.32
N PHE A 499 2.60 -2.90 10.98
CA PHE A 499 2.31 -1.62 10.36
C PHE A 499 3.58 -0.93 9.86
N GLY A 500 4.62 -0.84 10.69
CA GLY A 500 5.90 -0.23 10.31
C GLY A 500 6.57 -0.97 9.17
N LYS A 501 6.59 -2.30 9.20
CA LYS A 501 7.11 -3.13 8.11
C LYS A 501 6.36 -2.91 6.79
N ARG A 502 5.03 -2.84 6.83
CA ARG A 502 4.20 -2.57 5.64
C ARG A 502 4.41 -1.17 5.07
N LEU A 503 4.56 -0.17 5.94
CA LEU A 503 4.78 1.21 5.52
C LEU A 503 6.19 1.39 4.92
N ASN A 504 7.22 0.78 5.52
CA ASN A 504 8.60 0.87 5.04
C ASN A 504 8.82 0.17 3.70
N THR A 505 8.04 -0.89 3.44
CA THR A 505 8.07 -1.66 2.18
C THR A 505 6.94 -1.26 1.23
N SER A 506 6.28 -0.11 1.44
CA SER A 506 5.11 0.29 0.67
C SER A 506 5.40 0.44 -0.84
N LEU A 507 4.54 -0.18 -1.65
CA LEU A 507 4.53 0.00 -3.10
C LEU A 507 4.35 1.48 -3.48
N SER A 508 3.44 2.18 -2.80
CA SER A 508 3.16 3.60 -3.05
C SER A 508 4.39 4.48 -2.80
N LYS A 509 5.18 4.18 -1.76
CA LYS A 509 6.47 4.86 -1.49
C LYS A 509 7.42 4.72 -2.69
N HIS A 510 7.52 3.49 -3.24
CA HIS A 510 8.37 3.21 -4.39
C HIS A 510 7.86 3.88 -5.68
N LEU A 511 6.55 3.83 -5.95
CA LEU A 511 5.95 4.45 -7.12
C LEU A 511 6.09 5.98 -7.10
N VAL A 512 5.85 6.62 -5.96
CA VAL A 512 6.06 8.07 -5.79
C VAL A 512 7.53 8.43 -5.97
N THR A 513 8.45 7.65 -5.41
CA THR A 513 9.90 7.83 -5.61
C THR A 513 10.26 7.81 -7.09
N LEU A 514 9.75 6.84 -7.84
CA LEU A 514 9.98 6.73 -9.29
C LEU A 514 9.40 7.91 -10.08
N HIS A 515 8.18 8.35 -9.72
CA HIS A 515 7.52 9.49 -10.36
C HIS A 515 8.29 10.78 -10.10
N ILE A 516 8.74 10.99 -8.87
CA ILE A 516 9.58 12.12 -8.48
C ILE A 516 10.88 12.13 -9.29
N THR A 517 11.63 11.02 -9.31
CA THR A 517 12.90 10.91 -10.04
C THR A 517 12.72 11.28 -11.51
N LYS A 518 11.67 10.73 -12.14
CA LYS A 518 11.33 11.01 -13.55
C LYS A 518 10.98 12.48 -13.77
N MET A 519 10.12 13.06 -12.93
CA MET A 519 9.69 14.45 -13.06
C MET A 519 10.84 15.43 -12.82
N PHE A 520 11.70 15.15 -11.85
CA PHE A 520 12.86 15.97 -11.52
C PHE A 520 13.87 15.98 -12.69
N ARG A 521 14.09 14.84 -13.34
CA ARG A 521 14.88 14.76 -14.58
C ARG A 521 14.28 15.62 -15.70
N MET A 522 12.97 15.54 -15.91
CA MET A 522 12.30 16.28 -16.99
C MET A 522 12.40 17.80 -16.79
N LEU A 523 12.23 18.25 -15.55
CA LEU A 523 12.22 19.65 -15.16
C LEU A 523 13.60 20.20 -14.78
N ASN A 524 14.67 19.40 -14.92
CA ASN A 524 16.04 19.77 -14.53
C ASN A 524 16.16 20.26 -13.08
N ASN A 525 15.51 19.56 -12.15
CA ASN A 525 15.53 19.94 -10.74
C ASN A 525 16.85 19.53 -10.06
N GLU A 526 17.39 20.40 -9.19
CA GLU A 526 18.65 20.20 -8.49
C GLU A 526 18.65 18.98 -7.54
N TYR A 527 17.50 18.60 -6.99
CA TYR A 527 17.36 17.45 -6.09
C TYR A 527 17.25 16.11 -6.84
N TYR A 528 17.38 16.09 -8.17
CA TYR A 528 17.38 14.84 -8.94
C TYR A 528 18.42 13.84 -8.42
N GLY A 529 19.62 14.34 -8.07
CA GLY A 529 20.69 13.50 -7.53
C GLY A 529 20.35 12.82 -6.21
N TYR A 530 19.57 13.47 -5.33
CA TYR A 530 19.13 12.90 -4.05
C TYR A 530 18.31 11.61 -4.27
N PHE A 531 17.34 11.65 -5.19
CA PHE A 531 16.50 10.49 -5.46
C PHE A 531 17.24 9.40 -6.25
N GLN A 532 18.22 9.75 -7.08
CA GLN A 532 19.13 8.76 -7.68
C GLN A 532 19.97 8.03 -6.62
N ASP A 533 20.46 8.75 -5.61
CA ASP A 533 21.25 8.18 -4.53
C ASP A 533 20.38 7.27 -3.64
N LEU A 534 19.15 7.68 -3.34
CA LEU A 534 18.17 6.84 -2.63
C LEU A 534 17.92 5.49 -3.35
N ILE A 535 17.75 5.52 -4.68
CA ILE A 535 17.57 4.30 -5.49
C ILE A 535 18.85 3.47 -5.49
N SER A 536 20.01 4.11 -5.59
CA SER A 536 21.32 3.43 -5.59
C SER A 536 21.62 2.74 -4.26
N ASP A 537 21.17 3.32 -3.15
CA ASP A 537 21.37 2.80 -1.81
C ASP A 537 20.66 1.46 -1.57
N ILE A 538 19.54 1.24 -2.25
CA ILE A 538 18.78 -0.02 -2.19
C ILE A 538 19.07 -0.95 -3.37
N LYS A 539 20.09 -0.67 -4.19
CA LYS A 539 20.46 -1.46 -5.38
C LYS A 539 20.51 -2.95 -5.08
N ALA A 540 21.20 -3.33 -4.02
CA ALA A 540 21.37 -4.74 -3.69
C ALA A 540 20.07 -5.43 -3.30
N ASP A 541 19.20 -4.74 -2.55
CA ASP A 541 17.90 -5.27 -2.15
C ASP A 541 16.98 -5.42 -3.37
N VAL A 542 16.92 -4.42 -4.24
CA VAL A 542 16.09 -4.43 -5.47
C VAL A 542 16.48 -5.55 -6.43
N LEU A 543 17.78 -5.85 -6.54
CA LEU A 543 18.30 -6.92 -7.40
C LEU A 543 18.17 -8.31 -6.77
N SER A 544 17.80 -8.40 -5.49
CA SER A 544 17.60 -9.66 -4.78
C SER A 544 16.24 -10.29 -5.10
N ASP A 545 16.18 -11.62 -5.07
CA ASP A 545 14.93 -12.36 -5.14
C ASP A 545 14.06 -12.19 -3.87
N ASP A 546 14.69 -11.82 -2.75
CA ASP A 546 14.03 -11.53 -1.47
C ASP A 546 13.53 -10.08 -1.35
N PHE A 547 13.53 -9.29 -2.43
CA PHE A 547 12.92 -7.96 -2.43
C PHE A 547 11.41 -8.08 -2.14
N THR A 548 10.97 -7.47 -1.03
CA THR A 548 9.57 -7.51 -0.58
C THR A 548 8.93 -6.14 -0.67
N ILE A 549 7.69 -6.09 -1.15
CA ILE A 549 6.85 -4.90 -1.22
C ILE A 549 5.48 -5.21 -0.61
N SER A 550 4.91 -4.23 0.10
CA SER A 550 3.54 -4.25 0.58
C SER A 550 2.67 -3.33 -0.27
N ASP A 551 1.62 -3.87 -0.89
CA ASP A 551 0.63 -3.04 -1.59
C ASP A 551 -0.48 -2.63 -0.62
N ASN A 552 -0.49 -1.34 -0.28
CA ASN A 552 -1.48 -0.76 0.64
C ASN A 552 -2.51 0.10 -0.11
N ARG A 553 -2.50 0.12 -1.46
CA ARG A 553 -3.41 0.95 -2.25
C ARG A 553 -4.85 0.51 -2.04
N ASP A 554 -5.72 1.50 -1.81
CA ASP A 554 -7.14 1.26 -1.57
C ASP A 554 -7.93 1.30 -2.88
N PHE A 555 -8.18 0.12 -3.44
CA PHE A 555 -9.06 -0.08 -4.59
C PHE A 555 -10.49 -0.46 -4.19
N GLU A 556 -10.85 -0.38 -2.90
CA GLU A 556 -12.13 -0.87 -2.38
C GLU A 556 -13.08 0.25 -2.00
N THR A 557 -12.59 1.31 -1.33
CA THR A 557 -13.46 2.31 -0.69
C THR A 557 -14.44 2.97 -1.66
N ASP A 558 -14.01 3.31 -2.88
CA ASP A 558 -14.90 3.90 -3.90
C ASP A 558 -16.09 3.00 -4.27
N TYR A 559 -15.94 1.68 -4.09
CA TYR A 559 -16.94 0.67 -4.43
C TYR A 559 -17.73 0.19 -3.21
N LYS A 560 -17.41 0.66 -1.99
CA LYS A 560 -18.12 0.30 -0.74
C LYS A 560 -19.47 1.03 -0.59
N LEU A 561 -20.30 0.92 -1.62
CA LEU A 561 -21.64 1.47 -1.68
C LEU A 561 -22.70 0.47 -1.16
N GLY A 562 -22.31 -0.75 -0.77
CA GLY A 562 -23.23 -1.81 -0.35
C GLY A 562 -23.88 -2.57 -1.52
N PHE A 563 -23.36 -2.39 -2.74
CA PHE A 563 -23.74 -3.15 -3.94
C PHE A 563 -22.61 -4.11 -4.34
N ASP A 564 -22.97 -5.25 -4.94
CA ASP A 564 -22.01 -6.21 -5.50
C ASP A 564 -21.65 -5.80 -6.94
N LEU A 565 -20.71 -4.85 -7.06
CA LEU A 565 -20.31 -4.23 -8.33
C LEU A 565 -18.92 -4.68 -8.79
N GLN A 566 -18.73 -4.79 -10.10
CA GLN A 566 -17.42 -5.05 -10.69
C GLN A 566 -16.57 -3.77 -10.72
N LYS A 567 -15.28 -3.91 -10.42
CA LYS A 567 -14.32 -2.81 -10.58
C LYS A 567 -14.00 -2.55 -12.04
N VAL A 568 -14.21 -1.31 -12.46
CA VAL A 568 -14.10 -0.89 -13.87
C VAL A 568 -12.87 -0.03 -14.15
N LEU A 569 -12.37 0.72 -13.16
CA LEU A 569 -11.22 1.62 -13.30
C LEU A 569 -9.91 1.00 -12.84
N TYR A 570 -8.80 1.68 -13.15
CA TYR A 570 -7.45 1.39 -12.63
C TYR A 570 -6.89 -0.01 -12.87
N LYS A 571 -7.42 -0.77 -13.84
CA LYS A 571 -6.92 -2.11 -14.19
C LYS A 571 -5.42 -2.13 -14.50
N SER A 572 -4.89 -1.11 -15.18
CA SER A 572 -3.45 -1.00 -15.45
C SER A 572 -2.64 -0.65 -14.21
N GLU A 573 -3.22 0.09 -13.26
CA GLU A 573 -2.53 0.50 -12.05
C GLU A 573 -2.42 -0.67 -11.06
N ALA A 574 -3.49 -1.47 -10.96
CA ALA A 574 -3.53 -2.68 -10.15
C ALA A 574 -2.50 -3.74 -10.59
N LYS A 575 -2.06 -3.70 -11.86
CA LYS A 575 -0.99 -4.57 -12.37
C LYS A 575 0.41 -4.15 -11.93
N LYS A 576 0.60 -2.91 -11.48
CA LYS A 576 1.91 -2.48 -10.98
C LYS A 576 2.19 -3.23 -9.68
N SER A 577 3.18 -4.11 -9.73
CA SER A 577 3.61 -4.98 -8.65
C SER A 577 5.07 -4.70 -8.29
N ARG A 578 5.67 -5.61 -7.51
CA ARG A 578 7.10 -5.65 -7.26
C ARG A 578 7.93 -5.62 -8.54
N GLU A 579 7.55 -6.41 -9.55
CA GLU A 579 8.26 -6.54 -10.82
C GLU A 579 8.29 -5.20 -11.59
N TYR A 580 7.20 -4.41 -11.51
CA TYR A 580 7.16 -3.05 -12.07
C TYR A 580 8.20 -2.14 -11.42
N VAL A 581 8.24 -2.13 -10.08
CA VAL A 581 9.21 -1.33 -9.32
C VAL A 581 10.64 -1.75 -9.64
N GLN A 582 10.91 -3.06 -9.67
CA GLN A 582 12.22 -3.61 -10.00
C GLN A 582 12.70 -3.14 -11.39
N LEU A 583 11.87 -3.24 -12.43
CA LEU A 583 12.23 -2.77 -13.78
C LEU A 583 12.58 -1.28 -13.80
N TYR A 584 11.75 -0.45 -13.18
CA TYR A 584 11.95 0.98 -13.18
C TYR A 584 13.13 1.42 -12.31
N TYR A 585 13.39 0.77 -11.18
CA TYR A 585 14.61 0.99 -10.42
C TYR A 585 15.84 0.52 -11.19
N LEU A 586 15.80 -0.64 -11.84
CA LEU A 586 16.90 -1.10 -12.68
C LEU A 586 17.18 -0.12 -13.83
N LYS A 587 16.15 0.46 -14.44
CA LYS A 587 16.30 1.56 -15.40
C LYS A 587 17.10 2.71 -14.80
N GLU A 588 16.70 3.23 -13.64
CA GLU A 588 17.37 4.36 -12.98
C GLU A 588 18.80 4.02 -12.51
N LEU A 589 19.03 2.78 -12.06
CA LEU A 589 20.36 2.27 -11.69
C LEU A 589 21.30 2.22 -12.91
N ILE A 590 20.84 1.74 -14.07
CA ILE A 590 21.63 1.74 -15.31
C ILE A 590 21.96 3.18 -15.73
N ILE A 591 21.00 4.11 -15.60
CA ILE A 591 21.22 5.53 -15.92
C ILE A 591 22.34 6.12 -15.07
N ALA A 592 22.34 5.85 -13.75
CA ALA A 592 23.33 6.37 -12.81
C ALA A 592 24.70 5.66 -12.88
N GLU A 593 24.76 4.43 -13.38
CA GLU A 593 25.98 3.63 -13.40
C GLU A 593 27.05 4.22 -14.35
N ALA A 594 28.27 4.36 -13.84
CA ALA A 594 29.40 4.94 -14.54
C ALA A 594 30.47 3.91 -14.92
N HIS A 595 30.45 2.71 -14.31
CA HIS A 595 31.42 1.66 -14.58
C HIS A 595 30.89 0.65 -15.59
N ASP A 596 31.53 0.56 -16.76
CA ASP A 596 31.12 -0.31 -17.88
C ASP A 596 30.83 -1.76 -17.47
N GLY A 597 31.70 -2.36 -16.66
CA GLY A 597 31.55 -3.76 -16.24
C GLY A 597 30.36 -4.00 -15.31
N GLU A 598 29.94 -2.99 -14.55
CA GLU A 598 28.75 -3.09 -13.71
C GLU A 598 27.49 -2.73 -14.50
N ALA A 599 27.57 -1.74 -15.39
CA ALA A 599 26.52 -1.41 -16.33
C ALA A 599 26.15 -2.63 -17.21
N GLU A 600 27.15 -3.39 -17.66
CA GLU A 600 26.94 -4.63 -18.42
C GLU A 600 26.12 -5.67 -17.64
N LYS A 601 26.37 -5.83 -16.33
CA LYS A 601 25.59 -6.77 -15.49
C LYS A 601 24.15 -6.29 -15.32
N LEU A 602 23.95 -5.01 -15.08
CA LEU A 602 22.62 -4.44 -14.93
C LEU A 602 21.82 -4.56 -16.24
N ILE A 603 22.45 -4.31 -17.38
CA ILE A 603 21.83 -4.50 -18.71
C ILE A 603 21.46 -5.96 -18.94
N LYS A 604 22.34 -6.92 -18.65
CA LYS A 604 22.01 -8.36 -18.73
C LYS A 604 20.84 -8.74 -17.83
N THR A 605 20.76 -8.12 -16.65
CA THR A 605 19.62 -8.31 -15.73
C THR A 605 18.34 -7.75 -16.34
N LEU A 606 18.40 -6.58 -16.97
CA LEU A 606 17.25 -5.97 -17.65
C LEU A 606 16.76 -6.86 -18.79
N GLU A 607 17.66 -7.42 -19.60
CA GLU A 607 17.32 -8.38 -20.66
C GLU A 607 16.62 -9.62 -20.12
N LYS A 608 17.16 -10.18 -19.04
CA LYS A 608 16.59 -11.36 -18.36
C LYS A 608 15.17 -11.06 -17.87
N TRP A 609 14.96 -9.92 -17.22
CA TRP A 609 13.65 -9.52 -16.71
C TRP A 609 12.67 -9.19 -17.85
N MET A 610 13.12 -8.49 -18.90
CA MET A 610 12.30 -8.19 -20.08
C MET A 610 11.90 -9.44 -20.90
N SER A 611 12.59 -10.56 -20.70
CA SER A 611 12.24 -11.85 -21.30
C SER A 611 11.31 -12.70 -20.42
N ASN A 612 11.00 -12.24 -19.20
CA ASN A 612 10.15 -12.94 -18.26
C ASN A 612 8.74 -12.35 -18.26
N LEU A 613 7.74 -13.21 -18.42
CA LEU A 613 6.33 -12.83 -18.54
C LEU A 613 5.82 -12.04 -17.31
N LYS A 614 6.26 -12.38 -16.09
CA LYS A 614 5.84 -11.67 -14.86
C LYS A 614 6.19 -10.18 -14.91
N TYR A 615 7.32 -9.84 -15.53
CA TYR A 615 7.79 -8.47 -15.65
C TYR A 615 7.09 -7.74 -16.79
N THR A 616 6.87 -8.40 -17.93
CA THR A 616 6.24 -7.77 -19.09
C THR A 616 4.74 -7.59 -18.93
N GLU A 617 4.04 -8.46 -18.19
CA GLU A 617 2.61 -8.33 -17.87
C GLU A 617 2.31 -7.17 -16.92
N ALA A 618 3.30 -6.73 -16.14
CA ALA A 618 3.19 -5.58 -15.26
C ALA A 618 3.23 -4.23 -16.02
N LEU A 619 3.65 -4.23 -17.29
CA LEU A 619 3.78 -3.04 -18.14
C LEU A 619 2.58 -2.89 -19.08
N SER A 620 2.24 -1.64 -19.40
CA SER A 620 1.38 -1.36 -20.55
C SER A 620 2.09 -1.69 -21.88
N PRO A 621 1.35 -1.84 -23.00
CA PRO A 621 1.96 -2.04 -24.31
C PRO A 621 2.94 -0.93 -24.72
N SER A 622 2.65 0.32 -24.36
CA SER A 622 3.55 1.46 -24.63
C SER A 622 4.78 1.44 -23.73
N GLU A 623 4.63 1.15 -22.44
CA GLU A 623 5.77 1.02 -21.52
C GLU A 623 6.72 -0.09 -21.97
N LEU A 624 6.20 -1.24 -22.39
CA LEU A 624 7.01 -2.34 -22.93
C LEU A 624 7.79 -1.90 -24.18
N HIS A 625 7.18 -1.12 -25.06
CA HIS A 625 7.87 -0.53 -26.21
C HIS A 625 9.00 0.40 -25.78
N PHE A 626 8.75 1.31 -24.83
CA PHE A 626 9.78 2.22 -24.33
C PHE A 626 10.94 1.49 -23.65
N PHE A 627 10.69 0.42 -22.90
CA PHE A 627 11.77 -0.41 -22.35
C PHE A 627 12.62 -1.09 -23.42
N LYS A 628 12.05 -1.50 -24.56
CA LYS A 628 12.83 -2.03 -25.70
C LYS A 628 13.73 -0.97 -26.31
N LEU A 629 13.24 0.26 -26.47
CA LEU A 629 14.05 1.40 -26.91
C LEU A 629 15.18 1.69 -25.92
N LEU A 630 14.86 1.76 -24.63
CA LEU A 630 15.82 2.02 -23.56
C LEU A 630 16.91 0.95 -23.49
N LEU A 631 16.56 -0.32 -23.64
CA LEU A 631 17.54 -1.41 -23.67
C LEU A 631 18.54 -1.22 -24.83
N ALA A 632 18.07 -0.87 -26.02
CA ALA A 632 18.95 -0.58 -27.15
C ALA A 632 19.83 0.66 -26.91
N ILE A 633 19.27 1.72 -26.31
CA ILE A 633 20.01 2.93 -25.93
C ILE A 633 21.10 2.60 -24.90
N PHE A 634 20.79 1.83 -23.86
CA PHE A 634 21.75 1.45 -22.83
C PHE A 634 22.89 0.60 -23.39
N LYS A 635 22.58 -0.39 -24.25
CA LYS A 635 23.62 -1.20 -24.92
C LYS A 635 24.57 -0.37 -25.78
N LEU A 636 24.09 0.73 -26.35
CA LEU A 636 24.90 1.59 -27.20
C LEU A 636 25.73 2.59 -26.38
N THR A 637 25.19 3.07 -25.25
CA THR A 637 25.75 4.22 -24.50
C THR A 637 26.56 3.83 -23.27
N LYS A 638 26.26 2.68 -22.65
CA LYS A 638 26.82 2.29 -21.36
C LYS A 638 27.86 1.18 -21.43
N ILE A 639 27.96 0.49 -22.56
CA ILE A 639 28.89 -0.61 -22.75
C ILE A 639 29.52 -0.57 -24.15
N PRO A 640 30.79 -0.99 -24.31
CA PRO A 640 31.34 -1.27 -25.63
C PRO A 640 30.56 -2.41 -26.30
N THR A 641 30.00 -2.15 -27.48
CA THR A 641 29.20 -3.15 -28.21
C THR A 641 29.71 -3.37 -29.63
N LYS A 642 29.74 -4.64 -30.06
CA LYS A 642 30.05 -5.03 -31.45
C LYS A 642 28.84 -4.86 -32.37
N ASP A 643 27.64 -4.77 -31.81
CA ASP A 643 26.37 -4.66 -32.55
C ASP A 643 25.98 -3.20 -32.80
N LYS A 644 26.95 -2.28 -32.80
CA LYS A 644 26.70 -0.83 -32.86
C LYS A 644 25.86 -0.44 -34.07
N ASP A 645 26.19 -0.96 -35.25
CA ASP A 645 25.47 -0.65 -36.48
C ASP A 645 24.04 -1.22 -36.48
N LEU A 646 23.85 -2.44 -35.94
CA LEU A 646 22.53 -3.06 -35.83
C LEU A 646 21.63 -2.29 -34.87
N LEU A 647 22.15 -1.91 -33.70
CA LEU A 647 21.42 -1.13 -32.69
C LEU A 647 21.10 0.28 -33.21
N THR A 648 22.06 0.93 -33.87
CA THR A 648 21.85 2.25 -34.49
C THR A 648 20.79 2.17 -35.58
N ASN A 649 20.83 1.16 -36.46
CA ASN A 649 19.81 0.95 -37.48
C ASN A 649 18.42 0.66 -36.90
N TYR A 650 18.34 -0.10 -35.80
CA TYR A 650 17.09 -0.32 -35.08
C TYR A 650 16.53 0.97 -34.49
N LEU A 651 17.38 1.77 -33.84
CA LEU A 651 16.99 3.06 -33.24
C LEU A 651 16.60 4.08 -34.31
N SER A 652 17.34 4.19 -35.41
CA SER A 652 16.98 5.06 -36.55
C SER A 652 15.59 4.77 -37.11
N LYS A 653 15.16 3.51 -37.05
CA LYS A 653 13.82 3.10 -37.47
C LYS A 653 12.78 3.24 -36.36
N SER A 654 13.15 3.12 -35.10
CA SER A 654 12.19 2.95 -33.98
C SER A 654 12.01 4.23 -33.15
N LEU A 655 12.99 5.11 -33.11
CA LEU A 655 12.89 6.46 -32.54
C LEU A 655 12.22 7.42 -33.52
N ASP A 656 10.97 7.09 -33.87
CA ASP A 656 10.13 7.91 -34.73
C ASP A 656 8.79 8.19 -34.03
N PHE A 657 8.44 9.46 -33.92
CA PHE A 657 7.22 9.86 -33.23
C PHE A 657 5.98 9.48 -34.03
N GLU A 658 6.09 9.38 -35.36
CA GLU A 658 4.99 8.87 -36.20
C GLU A 658 4.62 7.44 -35.83
N LYS A 659 5.60 6.61 -35.44
CA LYS A 659 5.31 5.25 -34.94
C LYS A 659 4.61 5.25 -33.60
N ILE A 660 4.98 6.16 -32.69
CA ILE A 660 4.28 6.31 -31.41
C ILE A 660 2.82 6.74 -31.64
N MET A 661 2.62 7.64 -32.61
CA MET A 661 1.31 8.08 -33.06
C MET A 661 0.48 6.91 -33.59
N GLU A 662 0.98 6.18 -34.59
CA GLU A 662 0.27 5.08 -35.25
C GLU A 662 0.00 3.89 -34.33
N GLN A 663 0.97 3.52 -33.47
CA GLN A 663 0.87 2.32 -32.66
C GLN A 663 0.03 2.52 -31.40
N PHE A 664 0.07 3.72 -30.81
CA PHE A 664 -0.47 3.97 -29.46
C PHE A 664 -1.45 5.14 -29.40
N LEU A 665 -1.03 6.36 -29.81
CA LEU A 665 -1.86 7.56 -29.60
C LEU A 665 -3.12 7.57 -30.49
N SER A 666 -3.06 7.07 -31.72
CA SER A 666 -4.22 6.99 -32.63
C SER A 666 -5.31 6.02 -32.13
N LYS A 667 -4.93 5.06 -31.29
CA LYS A 667 -5.82 4.03 -30.71
C LYS A 667 -6.35 4.42 -29.33
N THR A 668 -5.99 5.61 -28.86
CA THR A 668 -6.27 6.09 -27.51
C THR A 668 -6.96 7.44 -27.63
N SER A 669 -7.99 7.71 -26.83
CA SER A 669 -8.59 9.05 -26.79
C SER A 669 -7.51 10.08 -26.41
N PRO A 670 -7.35 11.18 -27.18
CA PRO A 670 -6.38 12.24 -26.85
C PRO A 670 -6.63 12.88 -25.48
N LEU A 671 -7.89 12.84 -25.02
CA LEU A 671 -8.31 13.35 -23.71
C LEU A 671 -8.13 12.32 -22.59
N SER A 672 -7.68 11.09 -22.85
CA SER A 672 -7.46 10.09 -21.79
C SER A 672 -6.12 10.27 -21.10
N SER A 673 -6.06 9.87 -19.83
CA SER A 673 -4.82 9.88 -19.03
C SER A 673 -3.72 8.96 -19.58
N SER A 674 -4.11 7.90 -20.31
CA SER A 674 -3.21 7.02 -21.05
C SER A 674 -2.45 7.77 -22.16
N ALA A 675 -3.10 8.68 -22.88
CA ALA A 675 -2.44 9.51 -23.88
C ALA A 675 -1.40 10.42 -23.23
N THR A 676 -1.74 11.08 -22.12
CA THR A 676 -0.79 11.88 -21.33
C THR A 676 0.40 11.05 -20.88
N LYS A 677 0.18 9.83 -20.36
CA LYS A 677 1.26 8.94 -19.92
C LYS A 677 2.23 8.60 -21.07
N ILE A 678 1.71 8.28 -22.26
CA ILE A 678 2.52 8.01 -23.46
C ILE A 678 3.38 9.23 -23.82
N LEU A 679 2.83 10.44 -23.78
CA LEU A 679 3.57 11.68 -24.06
C LEU A 679 4.67 11.93 -23.02
N VAL A 680 4.38 11.69 -21.75
CA VAL A 680 5.35 11.81 -20.65
C VAL A 680 6.47 10.78 -20.80
N ASP A 681 6.16 9.51 -21.10
CA ASP A 681 7.16 8.46 -21.34
C ASP A 681 8.03 8.78 -22.56
N THR A 682 7.41 9.32 -23.63
CA THR A 682 8.14 9.79 -24.82
C THR A 682 9.14 10.88 -24.45
N LEU A 683 8.75 11.86 -23.64
CA LEU A 683 9.65 12.90 -23.16
C LEU A 683 10.75 12.34 -22.26
N ASP A 684 10.46 11.31 -21.44
CA ASP A 684 11.47 10.66 -20.60
C ASP A 684 12.58 10.08 -21.47
N VAL A 685 12.21 9.36 -22.53
CA VAL A 685 13.17 8.80 -23.49
C VAL A 685 13.99 9.90 -24.17
N VAL A 686 13.37 11.01 -24.59
CA VAL A 686 14.09 12.16 -25.16
C VAL A 686 15.12 12.73 -24.18
N LYS A 687 14.73 12.94 -22.92
CA LYS A 687 15.63 13.50 -21.88
C LYS A 687 16.76 12.53 -21.56
N LEU A 688 16.47 11.22 -21.52
CA LEU A 688 17.47 10.17 -21.29
C LEU A 688 18.46 10.04 -22.43
N ILE A 689 18.00 10.12 -23.68
CA ILE A 689 18.90 10.16 -24.84
C ILE A 689 19.87 11.33 -24.70
N LYS A 690 19.37 12.54 -24.45
CA LYS A 690 20.24 13.73 -24.29
C LYS A 690 21.21 13.61 -23.11
N LEU A 691 20.80 12.94 -22.04
CA LEU A 691 21.65 12.69 -20.88
C LEU A 691 22.77 11.68 -21.17
N LEU A 692 22.49 10.66 -21.98
CA LEU A 692 23.39 9.51 -22.18
C LEU A 692 24.21 9.56 -23.46
N LEU A 693 23.72 10.20 -24.52
CA LEU A 693 24.35 10.19 -25.84
C LEU A 693 25.26 11.39 -26.05
N LYS A 694 26.43 11.11 -26.64
CA LYS A 694 27.42 12.09 -27.10
C LYS A 694 27.69 11.97 -28.61
N GLU A 695 26.93 11.16 -29.33
CA GLU A 695 27.10 10.90 -30.76
C GLU A 695 26.13 11.72 -31.63
N ASP A 696 26.64 12.37 -32.66
CA ASP A 696 25.91 13.32 -33.50
C ASP A 696 24.69 12.72 -34.22
N VAL A 697 24.81 11.48 -34.71
CA VAL A 697 23.73 10.82 -35.49
C VAL A 697 22.50 10.57 -34.61
N LEU A 698 22.69 10.10 -33.39
CA LEU A 698 21.57 9.80 -32.49
C LEU A 698 21.02 11.05 -31.81
N ASP A 699 21.86 12.06 -31.58
CA ASP A 699 21.38 13.38 -31.19
C ASP A 699 20.45 13.97 -32.26
N SER A 700 20.78 13.80 -33.56
CA SER A 700 19.91 14.22 -34.66
C SER A 700 18.56 13.49 -34.66
N LEU A 701 18.56 12.18 -34.41
CA LEU A 701 17.33 11.36 -34.31
C LEU A 701 16.49 11.77 -33.12
N ALA A 702 17.11 12.01 -31.96
CA ALA A 702 16.42 12.47 -30.76
C ALA A 702 15.80 13.85 -30.94
N LYS A 703 16.49 14.76 -31.64
CA LYS A 703 15.94 16.06 -32.03
C LYS A 703 14.73 15.90 -32.94
N LYS A 704 14.78 15.03 -33.96
CA LYS A 704 13.64 14.74 -34.84
C LYS A 704 12.46 14.14 -34.06
N PHE A 705 12.74 13.16 -33.19
CA PHE A 705 11.76 12.53 -32.31
C PHE A 705 11.08 13.55 -31.39
N GLN A 706 11.87 14.43 -30.76
CA GLN A 706 11.36 15.53 -29.95
C GLN A 706 10.54 16.53 -30.78
N GLN A 707 10.97 16.88 -31.99
CA GLN A 707 10.23 17.78 -32.87
C GLN A 707 8.84 17.21 -33.22
N GLY A 708 8.75 15.91 -33.48
CA GLY A 708 7.46 15.22 -33.68
C GLY A 708 6.55 15.36 -32.47
N LEU A 709 7.07 15.08 -31.27
CA LEU A 709 6.34 15.28 -30.01
C LEU A 709 5.86 16.72 -29.84
N VAL A 710 6.74 17.71 -30.09
CA VAL A 710 6.37 19.14 -29.99
C VAL A 710 5.26 19.49 -30.98
N ARG A 711 5.38 19.05 -32.25
CA ARG A 711 4.36 19.31 -33.28
C ARG A 711 3.00 18.78 -32.85
N TYR A 712 2.95 17.59 -32.26
CA TYR A 712 1.70 17.01 -31.76
C TYR A 712 1.15 17.77 -30.55
N VAL A 713 1.96 18.07 -29.54
CA VAL A 713 1.51 18.73 -28.30
C VAL A 713 1.05 20.18 -28.55
N VAL A 714 1.61 20.87 -29.54
CA VAL A 714 1.22 22.25 -29.87
C VAL A 714 -0.19 22.32 -30.50
N THR A 715 -0.70 21.25 -31.10
CA THR A 715 -2.08 21.24 -31.64
C THR A 715 -3.16 21.19 -30.57
N ASN A 716 -2.82 20.91 -29.31
CA ASN A 716 -3.78 20.71 -28.21
C ASN A 716 -4.84 19.65 -28.56
N PRO A 717 -4.44 18.42 -28.90
CA PRO A 717 -5.38 17.41 -29.36
C PRO A 717 -6.46 17.08 -28.31
N GLU A 718 -6.14 17.14 -27.02
CA GLU A 718 -7.07 16.96 -25.91
C GLU A 718 -8.16 18.05 -25.86
N VAL A 719 -7.80 19.31 -26.09
CA VAL A 719 -8.75 20.44 -26.07
C VAL A 719 -9.61 20.42 -27.34
N SER A 720 -9.01 20.11 -28.48
CA SER A 720 -9.73 20.01 -29.76
C SER A 720 -10.76 18.89 -29.72
N PHE A 721 -10.35 17.70 -29.24
CA PHE A 721 -11.25 16.56 -29.04
C PHE A 721 -12.40 16.88 -28.07
N PHE A 722 -12.10 17.54 -26.94
CA PHE A 722 -13.15 17.96 -26.00
C PHE A 722 -14.18 18.89 -26.67
N LYS A 723 -13.73 19.85 -27.49
CA LYS A 723 -14.63 20.77 -28.21
C LYS A 723 -15.52 20.06 -29.24
N GLU A 724 -15.03 19.00 -29.86
CA GLU A 724 -15.81 18.19 -30.80
C GLU A 724 -16.87 17.37 -30.06
N VAL A 725 -16.49 16.73 -28.95
CA VAL A 725 -17.37 15.82 -28.20
C VAL A 725 -18.35 16.55 -27.30
N LYS A 726 -18.06 17.77 -26.82
CA LYS A 726 -18.95 18.48 -25.87
C LYS A 726 -20.36 18.71 -26.41
N ALA A 727 -20.52 18.84 -27.74
CA ALA A 727 -21.82 19.04 -28.38
C ALA A 727 -22.66 17.74 -28.46
N SER A 728 -22.04 16.56 -28.30
CA SER A 728 -22.72 15.26 -28.38
C SER A 728 -23.02 14.64 -27.02
N LEU A 729 -22.71 15.33 -25.91
CA LEU A 729 -22.94 14.81 -24.56
C LEU A 729 -24.44 14.73 -24.25
N GLU A 730 -24.91 13.59 -23.78
CA GLU A 730 -26.29 13.37 -23.36
C GLU A 730 -26.51 13.95 -21.95
N LEU A 731 -26.93 15.22 -21.86
CA LEU A 731 -27.10 15.97 -20.60
C LEU A 731 -28.41 16.79 -20.54
N SER A 732 -29.41 16.43 -21.36
CA SER A 732 -30.68 17.18 -21.49
C SER A 732 -31.57 17.11 -20.24
N ASP A 733 -31.29 16.18 -19.34
CA ASP A 733 -31.91 16.03 -18.03
C ASP A 733 -31.46 17.07 -17.00
N LEU A 734 -30.40 17.83 -17.27
CA LEU A 734 -29.85 18.84 -16.36
C LEU A 734 -30.15 20.28 -16.79
N PRO A 735 -30.15 21.26 -15.87
CA PRO A 735 -30.33 22.66 -16.22
C PRO A 735 -29.22 23.16 -17.16
N LYS A 736 -29.61 23.73 -18.31
CA LYS A 736 -28.66 24.19 -19.33
C LYS A 736 -27.58 25.13 -18.80
N SER A 737 -27.95 26.09 -17.94
CA SER A 737 -26.98 27.03 -17.35
C SER A 737 -25.93 26.35 -16.46
N PHE A 738 -26.31 25.27 -15.78
CA PHE A 738 -25.39 24.46 -15.00
C PHE A 738 -24.45 23.67 -15.92
N VAL A 739 -25.00 23.01 -16.94
CA VAL A 739 -24.21 22.26 -17.94
C VAL A 739 -23.19 23.15 -18.62
N ASP A 740 -23.60 24.32 -19.13
CA ASP A 740 -22.71 25.26 -19.81
C ASP A 740 -21.54 25.70 -18.90
N SER A 741 -21.83 25.98 -17.62
CA SER A 741 -20.81 26.34 -16.63
C SER A 741 -19.84 25.19 -16.31
N GLN A 742 -20.34 23.95 -16.18
CA GLN A 742 -19.47 22.79 -15.92
C GLN A 742 -18.60 22.44 -17.13
N LEU A 743 -19.12 22.59 -18.35
CA LEU A 743 -18.33 22.36 -19.56
C LEU A 743 -17.22 23.41 -19.73
N GLU A 744 -17.46 24.66 -19.34
CA GLU A 744 -16.42 25.71 -19.30
C GLU A 744 -15.33 25.37 -18.27
N ARG A 745 -15.72 25.00 -17.04
CA ARG A 745 -14.77 24.55 -16.00
C ARG A 745 -13.94 23.34 -16.43
N LEU A 746 -14.56 22.37 -17.10
CA LEU A 746 -13.88 21.23 -17.69
C LEU A 746 -12.86 21.66 -18.74
N GLU A 747 -13.24 22.55 -19.67
CA GLU A 747 -12.34 23.04 -20.71
C GLU A 747 -11.12 23.74 -20.10
N ASP A 748 -11.32 24.57 -19.08
CA ASP A 748 -10.25 25.29 -18.38
C ASP A 748 -9.35 24.34 -17.59
N GLY A 749 -9.94 23.35 -16.90
CA GLY A 749 -9.20 22.31 -16.19
C GLY A 749 -8.33 21.47 -17.13
N ILE A 750 -8.85 21.09 -18.30
CA ILE A 750 -8.10 20.36 -19.34
C ILE A 750 -6.95 21.23 -19.86
N ARG A 751 -7.19 22.52 -20.13
CA ARG A 751 -6.14 23.45 -20.57
C ARG A 751 -5.05 23.65 -19.50
N ALA A 752 -5.42 23.72 -18.23
CA ALA A 752 -4.49 23.86 -17.12
C ALA A 752 -3.58 22.62 -16.98
N SER A 753 -4.17 21.44 -17.21
CA SER A 753 -3.55 20.11 -17.16
C SER A 753 -2.73 19.76 -18.42
N LYS A 754 -2.67 20.68 -19.39
CA LYS A 754 -1.95 20.45 -20.65
C LYS A 754 -0.50 20.08 -20.38
N PHE A 755 -0.06 19.00 -21.03
CA PHE A 755 1.35 18.61 -21.08
C PHE A 755 2.19 19.71 -21.73
N LYS A 756 3.20 20.21 -21.00
CA LYS A 756 4.07 21.31 -21.41
C LYS A 756 5.51 20.82 -21.58
N MET A 757 6.16 21.27 -22.65
CA MET A 757 7.51 20.83 -23.06
C MET A 757 8.65 21.68 -22.48
N ARG A 758 8.44 22.40 -21.36
CA ARG A 758 9.44 23.35 -20.83
C ARG A 758 10.83 22.73 -20.64
#